data_AF-A0A2J8IPW1-F1
#
_entry.id   AF-A0A2J8IPW1-F1
#
_cell.length_a   1.000
_cell.length_b   1.000
_cell.length_c   1.000
_cell.angle_alpha   90.00
_cell.angle_beta   90.00
_cell.angle_gamma   90.00
#
_symmetry.space_group_name_H-M   'P 1'
#
loop_
_entity.id
_entity.type
_entity.pdbx_description
1 polymer ?
#
loop_
_entity_poly.entity_id
_entity_poly.type
_entity_poly.pdbx_seq_one_letter_code
_entity_poly.pdbx_strand_id
1 'polypeptide(L)'
;MHSWERHIRPTRKPNTKGNNCRDSTLCPAYATCTNTVDSYYCTCKRGFLSSNGQNHFKGPGVQCKDIDECSQSPQPCGPNSSCKNLSGRYKCSCLHGFSSPTGNDWVPGKPGNFSCTDINECLTSTVCPEHSDCVNSMGSYSCSCQVGFISRNSTCEDVDECADPRACPEHATCNNTVGNYSCFCNPGFESSSGHLSFQGLEASCEDIDECTEMCPINSTCTNTPGSYFCTCHPGFAPSNGHLNFTDQEVECRDIDECRQDPPTCGPNSICTNALGSYSCGCIAGFHPNPEGSQKDGNFSCQRVLFKCKEDMIPDKKQIQQCQEGTAVKPAYVSFCAQINNIFSVLDKVCENKTTVVSLKNTTESFVPVLKQISTWTKFTKEETSSLATVFLESVESMTLASFWKPSANVTPAVRTEYLDIESKVINKECSEENVTLNLVAKGDKMKIGCSTIEESESTETTGVAFVSFVGMESVLSERFFQDHQAPLTTSEIKLKMNSRVVGGIMTGEKKDGFSDPVIYTLENIQPKQKFERPICVSWSTDVKGGRWTSFGCVILEASETYTVCSCNQMANLAVIMASGELTMDFSLYIISHVGIIISLVCLVLAIATFLLCRSIRNHNTYLHLHLCVCLLSAKTLFLAGIHKTDNKTGCAIIAGFLHYLFLACFFWMLVEAVILFLMVRNLKVVNYFSSRNIKMLHICAFGYGLPMLVVVISASVQPQGYGMHNRCWLNTETGFIWSFLGPVCTVIV
;
A
#
# COMPACT_ATOMS: atom_id res chain seq x y z
N MET A 1 -20.22 44.34 130.28
CA MET A 1 -20.41 43.08 131.03
C MET A 1 -19.04 42.41 131.15
N HIS A 2 -18.66 42.08 132.39
CA HIS A 2 -17.30 41.80 132.93
C HIS A 2 -16.28 42.93 132.71
N SER A 3 -16.49 44.09 133.33
CA SER A 3 -16.13 44.51 134.71
C SER A 3 -14.68 44.99 134.83
N TRP A 4 -14.52 46.30 134.60
CA TRP A 4 -13.40 47.08 135.13
C TRP A 4 -13.71 47.42 136.59
N GLU A 5 -12.74 47.26 137.49
CA GLU A 5 -12.77 48.00 138.75
C GLU A 5 -11.38 48.12 139.39
N ARG A 6 -10.81 49.33 139.38
CA ARG A 6 -10.63 50.08 140.64
C ARG A 6 -10.06 51.49 140.44
N HIS A 7 -10.96 52.45 140.66
CA HIS A 7 -10.85 53.64 141.49
C HIS A 7 -9.46 54.24 141.86
N ILE A 8 -9.17 55.39 141.24
CA ILE A 8 -9.17 56.75 141.82
C ILE A 8 -8.58 56.92 143.23
N ARG A 9 -7.57 57.80 143.36
CA ARG A 9 -7.60 58.91 144.35
C ARG A 9 -6.79 60.14 143.92
N PRO A 10 -7.22 61.38 144.26
CA PRO A 10 -6.79 62.60 143.58
C PRO A 10 -5.90 63.54 144.41
N THR A 11 -5.02 64.23 143.66
CA THR A 11 -4.55 65.62 143.72
C THR A 11 -4.41 66.40 145.05
N ARG A 12 -3.21 66.97 145.24
CA ARG A 12 -2.98 68.32 145.80
C ARG A 12 -1.94 69.07 144.94
N LYS A 13 -2.34 70.22 144.36
CA LYS A 13 -1.48 71.36 143.98
C LYS A 13 -1.43 72.33 145.18
N PRO A 14 -0.48 73.28 145.36
CA PRO A 14 0.12 74.22 144.37
C PRO A 14 1.67 74.33 144.51
N ASN A 15 2.49 75.12 143.79
CA ASN A 15 2.39 76.51 143.34
C ASN A 15 3.50 76.80 142.27
N THR A 16 3.29 77.80 141.42
CA THR A 16 4.06 78.15 140.19
C THR A 16 5.30 79.04 140.37
N LYS A 17 6.36 78.80 139.57
CA LYS A 17 7.38 79.77 139.07
C LYS A 17 7.65 79.46 137.56
N GLY A 18 7.91 80.49 136.74
CA GLY A 18 7.67 80.56 135.27
C GLY A 18 8.53 79.70 134.31
N ASN A 19 8.03 79.50 133.08
CA ASN A 19 8.59 78.68 131.98
C ASN A 19 9.31 79.55 130.92
N ASN A 20 10.60 79.29 130.66
CA ASN A 20 11.45 80.13 129.81
C ASN A 20 11.31 79.86 128.29
N CYS A 21 10.76 78.73 127.86
CA CYS A 21 10.55 78.41 126.42
C CYS A 21 9.26 79.03 125.81
N ARG A 22 8.69 80.06 126.44
CA ARG A 22 7.46 80.73 125.96
C ARG A 22 7.75 81.79 124.89
N ASP A 23 8.99 82.26 124.82
CA ASP A 23 9.48 83.18 123.79
C ASP A 23 10.06 82.37 122.61
N SER A 24 9.42 82.49 121.44
CA SER A 24 9.74 81.71 120.23
C SER A 24 11.03 82.16 119.54
N THR A 25 11.66 83.25 119.98
CA THR A 25 12.93 83.75 119.41
C THR A 25 14.17 83.11 120.04
N LEU A 26 14.00 82.30 121.09
CA LEU A 26 15.13 81.68 121.82
C LEU A 26 15.87 80.59 121.05
N CYS A 27 15.18 79.85 120.17
CA CYS A 27 15.76 78.78 119.36
C CYS A 27 15.67 79.11 117.87
N PRO A 28 16.69 78.74 117.07
CA PRO A 28 16.70 78.98 115.62
C PRO A 28 15.60 78.16 114.92
N ALA A 29 15.30 78.53 113.66
CA ALA A 29 14.40 77.77 112.82
C ALA A 29 14.85 76.30 112.71
N TYR A 30 13.87 75.39 112.69
CA TYR A 30 14.09 73.93 112.69
C TYR A 30 14.77 73.37 113.96
N ALA A 31 14.79 74.12 115.07
CA ALA A 31 15.10 73.61 116.40
C ALA A 31 13.86 73.50 117.30
N THR A 32 13.98 72.73 118.38
CA THR A 32 12.96 72.54 119.41
C THR A 32 13.49 73.05 120.75
N CYS A 33 12.78 73.97 121.40
CA CYS A 33 13.12 74.46 122.75
C CYS A 33 12.63 73.48 123.81
N THR A 34 13.54 73.05 124.69
CA THR A 34 13.19 72.24 125.86
C THR A 34 13.57 73.01 127.14
N ASN A 35 12.58 73.23 128.02
CA ASN A 35 12.78 73.97 129.27
C ASN A 35 13.31 73.02 130.37
N THR A 36 14.28 73.47 131.15
CA THR A 36 14.83 72.78 132.32
C THR A 36 14.61 73.61 133.59
N VAL A 37 14.84 73.02 134.77
CA VAL A 37 14.46 73.60 136.08
C VAL A 37 15.06 75.00 136.30
N ASP A 38 16.24 75.29 135.73
CA ASP A 38 16.93 76.58 135.85
C ASP A 38 17.36 77.20 134.50
N SER A 39 16.98 76.62 133.35
CA SER A 39 17.49 77.02 132.02
C SER A 39 16.60 76.52 130.87
N TYR A 40 17.02 76.72 129.62
CA TYR A 40 16.53 76.01 128.44
C TYR A 40 17.70 75.48 127.61
N TYR A 41 17.42 74.59 126.66
CA TYR A 41 18.32 74.24 125.56
C TYR A 41 17.51 73.97 124.28
N CYS A 42 18.16 74.17 123.14
CA CYS A 42 17.61 73.92 121.81
C CYS A 42 18.25 72.66 121.22
N THR A 43 17.46 71.85 120.50
CA THR A 43 17.94 70.71 119.71
C THR A 43 17.40 70.81 118.29
N CYS A 44 18.21 70.51 117.28
CA CYS A 44 17.71 70.48 115.90
C CYS A 44 16.66 69.35 115.74
N LYS A 45 15.63 69.62 114.94
CA LYS A 45 14.63 68.60 114.57
C LYS A 45 15.32 67.47 113.80
N ARG A 46 14.72 66.27 113.82
CA ARG A 46 15.20 65.12 113.02
C ARG A 46 15.36 65.53 111.54
N GLY A 47 16.45 65.09 110.91
CA GLY A 47 16.83 65.48 109.54
C GLY A 47 17.65 66.78 109.46
N PHE A 48 17.99 67.41 110.59
CA PHE A 48 18.81 68.63 110.62
C PHE A 48 20.00 68.48 111.60
N LEU A 49 21.17 69.00 111.22
CA LEU A 49 22.38 69.07 112.04
C LEU A 49 22.64 70.51 112.49
N SER A 50 23.13 70.67 113.72
CA SER A 50 23.53 71.99 114.22
C SER A 50 24.84 72.43 113.57
N SER A 51 24.93 73.71 113.21
CA SER A 51 26.12 74.30 112.59
C SER A 51 27.38 74.23 113.47
N ASN A 52 27.21 74.05 114.78
CA ASN A 52 28.28 73.91 115.75
C ASN A 52 28.52 72.46 116.20
N GLY A 53 27.82 71.48 115.62
CA GLY A 53 27.94 70.05 115.94
C GLY A 53 27.46 69.64 117.34
N GLN A 54 26.88 70.57 118.12
CA GLN A 54 26.35 70.27 119.46
C GLN A 54 24.89 69.82 119.36
N ASN A 55 24.54 68.71 120.01
CA ASN A 55 23.15 68.24 120.06
C ASN A 55 22.25 69.18 120.87
N HIS A 56 22.79 69.76 121.96
CA HIS A 56 22.09 70.70 122.84
C HIS A 56 22.86 72.03 122.86
N PHE A 57 22.21 73.13 122.49
CA PHE A 57 22.84 74.46 122.43
C PHE A 57 21.90 75.56 122.96
N LYS A 58 22.44 76.77 123.19
CA LYS A 58 21.67 77.92 123.70
C LYS A 58 21.85 79.14 122.79
N GLY A 59 20.76 79.88 122.56
CA GLY A 59 20.73 81.12 121.78
C GLY A 59 20.59 80.93 120.26
N PRO A 60 20.26 82.01 119.52
CA PRO A 60 19.96 81.96 118.08
C PRO A 60 21.21 81.84 117.17
N GLY A 61 22.42 81.83 117.73
CA GLY A 61 23.68 81.81 116.97
C GLY A 61 24.01 80.47 116.28
N VAL A 62 23.22 79.41 116.50
CA VAL A 62 23.38 78.10 115.87
C VAL A 62 22.32 77.95 114.78
N GLN A 63 22.70 77.48 113.59
CA GLN A 63 21.74 77.19 112.52
C GLN A 63 21.56 75.68 112.39
N CYS A 64 20.30 75.22 112.30
CA CYS A 64 20.00 73.84 111.97
C CYS A 64 20.01 73.70 110.44
N LYS A 65 21.08 73.09 109.91
CA LYS A 65 21.23 72.83 108.48
C LYS A 65 20.67 71.45 108.15
N ASP A 66 19.95 71.37 107.05
CA ASP A 66 19.42 70.14 106.51
C ASP A 66 20.53 69.11 106.26
N ILE A 67 20.26 67.85 106.61
CA ILE A 67 21.15 66.73 106.31
C ILE A 67 20.85 66.29 104.89
N ASP A 68 21.82 66.40 103.98
CA ASP A 68 21.67 65.80 102.66
C ASP A 68 21.94 64.30 102.74
N GLU A 69 20.88 63.49 102.91
CA GLU A 69 21.02 62.04 102.97
C GLU A 69 21.44 61.42 101.63
N CYS A 70 21.17 62.08 100.50
CA CYS A 70 21.54 61.58 99.17
C CYS A 70 23.04 61.71 98.87
N SER A 71 23.73 62.61 99.58
CA SER A 71 25.17 62.81 99.49
C SER A 71 25.98 61.94 100.48
N GLN A 72 25.32 61.07 101.26
CA GLN A 72 25.97 60.15 102.20
C GLN A 72 26.35 58.81 101.55
N SER A 73 27.34 58.14 102.14
CA SER A 73 27.80 56.82 101.70
C SER A 73 27.72 55.82 102.86
N PRO A 74 27.00 54.68 102.72
CA PRO A 74 26.30 54.22 101.53
C PRO A 74 25.03 55.04 101.21
N GLN A 75 24.65 55.09 99.93
CA GLN A 75 23.43 55.80 99.51
C GLN A 75 22.19 55.18 100.17
N PRO A 76 21.23 55.99 100.64
CA PRO A 76 20.09 55.51 101.41
C PRO A 76 19.03 54.81 100.54
N CYS A 77 18.98 55.13 99.25
CA CYS A 77 18.11 54.47 98.29
C CYS A 77 18.85 53.28 97.66
N GLY A 78 18.18 52.13 97.54
CA GLY A 78 18.77 50.90 96.97
C GLY A 78 19.17 51.03 95.49
N PRO A 79 19.78 49.99 94.89
CA PRO A 79 20.14 50.01 93.47
C PRO A 79 18.91 50.23 92.58
N ASN A 80 19.12 50.77 91.38
CA ASN A 80 18.07 51.09 90.39
C ASN A 80 17.04 52.11 90.90
N SER A 81 17.45 53.03 91.78
CA SER A 81 16.61 54.11 92.28
C SER A 81 17.37 55.44 92.35
N SER A 82 16.62 56.54 92.34
CA SER A 82 17.12 57.91 92.44
C SER A 82 16.74 58.51 93.79
N CYS A 83 17.73 59.09 94.48
CA CYS A 83 17.54 59.79 95.75
C CYS A 83 17.35 61.29 95.50
N LYS A 84 16.30 61.87 96.07
CA LYS A 84 16.07 63.31 96.11
C LYS A 84 16.04 63.81 97.56
N ASN A 85 17.00 64.65 97.91
CA ASN A 85 17.04 65.30 99.22
C ASN A 85 15.92 66.34 99.34
N LEU A 86 15.22 66.37 100.46
CA LEU A 86 14.19 67.34 100.80
C LEU A 86 14.48 67.89 102.20
N SER A 87 14.00 69.09 102.52
CA SER A 87 14.25 69.64 103.85
C SER A 87 13.66 68.77 104.97
N GLY A 88 14.53 68.17 105.77
CA GLY A 88 14.25 67.28 106.89
C GLY A 88 13.99 65.81 106.55
N ARG A 89 14.07 65.40 105.27
CA ARG A 89 13.84 64.01 104.80
C ARG A 89 14.34 63.81 103.38
N TYR A 90 14.46 62.56 102.93
CA TYR A 90 14.70 62.25 101.51
C TYR A 90 13.51 61.52 100.86
N LYS A 91 13.51 61.43 99.54
CA LYS A 91 12.58 60.63 98.73
C LYS A 91 13.39 59.73 97.80
N CYS A 92 13.07 58.45 97.79
CA CYS A 92 13.58 57.50 96.81
C CYS A 92 12.53 57.25 95.73
N SER A 93 12.95 57.26 94.47
CA SER A 93 12.09 56.94 93.34
C SER A 93 12.74 55.87 92.46
N CYS A 94 12.02 54.84 92.02
CA CYS A 94 12.59 53.85 91.09
C CYS A 94 13.00 54.52 89.76
N LEU A 95 14.10 54.05 89.16
CA LEU A 95 14.46 54.46 87.80
C LEU A 95 13.43 53.93 86.79
N HIS A 96 13.36 54.55 85.61
CA HIS A 96 12.48 54.09 84.54
C HIS A 96 12.81 52.63 84.16
N GLY A 97 11.79 51.81 83.89
CA GLY A 97 11.94 50.37 83.65
C GLY A 97 11.96 49.51 84.93
N PHE A 98 11.91 50.12 86.12
CA PHE A 98 11.86 49.40 87.39
C PHE A 98 10.60 49.76 88.20
N SER A 99 10.09 48.81 88.97
CA SER A 99 8.96 49.01 89.88
C SER A 99 9.26 48.47 91.27
N SER A 100 8.61 49.05 92.28
CA SER A 100 8.65 48.52 93.64
C SER A 100 7.28 48.00 94.08
N PRO A 101 7.18 46.84 94.74
CA PRO A 101 5.92 46.35 95.32
C PRO A 101 5.30 47.33 96.33
N THR A 102 6.13 48.20 96.93
CA THR A 102 5.70 49.20 97.93
C THR A 102 5.33 50.57 97.32
N GLY A 103 5.34 50.66 95.98
CA GLY A 103 5.12 51.88 95.21
C GLY A 103 6.44 52.55 94.80
N ASN A 104 6.44 53.19 93.62
CA ASN A 104 7.65 53.74 92.99
C ASN A 104 8.24 54.95 93.72
N ASP A 105 7.48 55.56 94.64
CA ASP A 105 7.87 56.72 95.43
C ASP A 105 7.83 56.41 96.92
N TRP A 106 9.01 56.30 97.51
CA TRP A 106 9.18 55.96 98.92
C TRP A 106 9.78 57.11 99.71
N VAL A 107 9.28 57.30 100.93
CA VAL A 107 9.77 58.29 101.89
C VAL A 107 9.98 57.62 103.24
N PRO A 108 11.00 58.02 104.02
CA PRO A 108 11.27 57.47 105.35
C PRO A 108 10.05 57.57 106.27
N GLY A 109 9.69 56.44 106.90
CA GLY A 109 8.54 56.33 107.82
C GLY A 109 7.33 55.59 107.24
N LYS A 110 7.33 55.24 105.94
CA LYS A 110 6.37 54.26 105.39
C LYS A 110 6.79 52.82 105.76
N PRO A 111 5.86 51.92 106.12
CA PRO A 111 6.18 50.52 106.36
C PRO A 111 6.57 49.81 105.05
N GLY A 112 7.58 48.94 105.10
CA GLY A 112 8.05 48.14 103.96
C GLY A 112 9.50 48.45 103.56
N ASN A 113 10.15 47.48 102.92
CA ASN A 113 11.49 47.63 102.34
C ASN A 113 11.36 48.17 100.91
N PHE A 114 12.01 49.29 100.60
CA PHE A 114 12.01 49.86 99.26
C PHE A 114 13.07 49.17 98.40
N SER A 115 12.61 48.41 97.41
CA SER A 115 13.46 47.74 96.42
C SER A 115 12.82 47.86 95.04
N CYS A 116 13.63 48.26 94.06
CA CYS A 116 13.21 48.42 92.66
C CYS A 116 13.64 47.17 91.88
N THR A 117 12.66 46.42 91.38
CA THR A 117 12.86 45.26 90.53
C THR A 117 12.51 45.61 89.09
N ASP A 118 13.22 44.98 88.17
CA ASP A 118 13.01 45.12 86.74
C ASP A 118 11.55 44.80 86.34
N ILE A 119 10.96 45.60 85.45
CA ILE A 119 9.66 45.31 84.87
C ILE A 119 9.92 44.44 83.64
N ASN A 120 9.38 43.23 83.61
CA ASN A 120 9.45 42.42 82.38
C ASN A 120 8.35 42.85 81.42
N GLU A 121 8.67 43.74 80.48
CA GLU A 121 7.67 44.27 79.54
C GLU A 121 7.17 43.21 78.55
N CYS A 122 7.94 42.15 78.29
CA CYS A 122 7.57 41.07 77.38
C CYS A 122 6.40 40.18 77.87
N LEU A 123 6.00 40.29 79.14
CA LEU A 123 4.83 39.59 79.66
C LEU A 123 3.50 40.23 79.21
N THR A 124 3.55 41.41 78.58
CA THR A 124 2.38 42.13 78.06
C THR A 124 2.34 42.00 76.54
N SER A 125 1.26 41.45 75.99
CA SER A 125 1.15 41.07 74.57
C SER A 125 1.09 42.23 73.56
N THR A 126 1.17 43.49 74.00
CA THR A 126 1.03 44.70 73.16
C THR A 126 2.30 45.53 73.08
N VAL A 127 3.39 45.08 73.69
CA VAL A 127 4.63 45.87 73.83
C VAL A 127 5.50 45.83 72.57
N CYS A 128 5.48 44.71 71.85
CA CYS A 128 6.16 44.55 70.57
C CYS A 128 5.14 44.41 69.43
N PRO A 129 5.47 44.81 68.20
CA PRO A 129 4.60 44.65 67.03
C PRO A 129 4.31 43.16 66.72
N GLU A 130 3.22 42.89 66.00
CA GLU A 130 2.89 41.54 65.54
C GLU A 130 4.04 40.97 64.68
N HIS A 131 4.29 39.65 64.75
CA HIS A 131 5.44 38.98 64.10
C HIS A 131 6.83 39.44 64.57
N SER A 132 6.96 39.78 65.87
CA SER A 132 8.26 40.07 66.50
C SER A 132 8.47 39.32 67.81
N ASP A 133 9.72 39.04 68.12
CA ASP A 133 10.16 38.42 69.36
C ASP A 133 10.60 39.50 70.36
N CYS A 134 10.12 39.39 71.60
CA CYS A 134 10.46 40.31 72.69
C CYS A 134 11.53 39.70 73.58
N VAL A 135 12.62 40.43 73.79
CA VAL A 135 13.69 40.06 74.71
C VAL A 135 13.77 41.11 75.82
N ASN A 136 13.49 40.69 77.05
CA ASN A 136 13.59 41.55 78.23
C ASN A 136 15.06 41.79 78.61
N SER A 137 15.39 43.00 79.02
CA SER A 137 16.71 43.39 79.49
C SER A 137 16.59 44.20 80.79
N MET A 138 17.68 44.37 81.53
CA MET A 138 17.60 45.14 82.79
C MET A 138 17.29 46.62 82.52
N GLY A 139 16.09 47.06 82.91
CA GLY A 139 15.56 48.42 82.79
C GLY A 139 14.94 48.77 81.43
N SER A 140 14.82 47.81 80.52
CA SER A 140 14.30 48.00 79.15
C SER A 140 13.96 46.67 78.48
N TYR A 141 13.37 46.72 77.29
CA TYR A 141 13.19 45.56 76.42
C TYR A 141 13.71 45.86 75.02
N SER A 142 13.87 44.82 74.21
CA SER A 142 14.14 44.95 72.77
C SER A 142 13.21 44.04 71.99
N CYS A 143 12.67 44.55 70.88
CA CYS A 143 11.85 43.78 69.95
C CYS A 143 12.66 43.54 68.67
N SER A 144 12.67 42.32 68.16
CA SER A 144 13.25 41.97 66.86
C SER A 144 12.22 41.27 66.00
N CYS A 145 12.08 41.66 64.73
CA CYS A 145 11.18 40.96 63.81
C CYS A 145 11.60 39.50 63.66
N GLN A 146 10.60 38.62 63.53
CA GLN A 146 10.81 37.19 63.26
C GLN A 146 11.47 37.01 61.88
N VAL A 147 12.09 35.85 61.66
CA VAL A 147 12.66 35.50 60.34
C VAL A 147 11.56 35.55 59.28
N GLY A 148 11.86 36.13 58.11
CA GLY A 148 10.88 36.39 57.04
C GLY A 148 10.20 37.77 57.14
N PHE A 149 10.50 38.57 58.18
CA PHE A 149 9.95 39.91 58.35
C PHE A 149 11.04 40.98 58.49
N ILE A 150 10.77 42.18 57.97
CA ILE A 150 11.68 43.33 58.07
C ILE A 150 11.01 44.47 58.84
N SER A 151 11.81 45.15 59.68
CA SER A 151 11.32 46.30 60.43
C SER A 151 11.20 47.53 59.53
N ARG A 152 9.97 47.99 59.31
CA ARG A 152 9.64 49.26 58.63
C ARG A 152 8.68 50.04 59.49
N ASN A 153 9.00 51.31 59.76
CA ASN A 153 8.17 52.20 60.58
C ASN A 153 7.74 51.61 61.95
N SER A 154 8.64 50.86 62.60
CA SER A 154 8.35 50.19 63.90
C SER A 154 7.27 49.09 63.84
N THR A 155 6.91 48.63 62.64
CA THR A 155 6.11 47.41 62.41
C THR A 155 6.95 46.36 61.67
N CYS A 156 6.62 45.09 61.85
CA CYS A 156 7.25 44.00 61.11
C CYS A 156 6.40 43.72 59.87
N GLU A 157 6.94 44.05 58.70
CA GLU A 157 6.32 43.79 57.41
C GLU A 157 6.92 42.51 56.83
N ASP A 158 6.09 41.72 56.17
CA ASP A 158 6.50 40.53 55.44
C ASP A 158 7.54 40.89 54.36
N VAL A 159 8.59 40.08 54.25
CA VAL A 159 9.56 40.21 53.17
C VAL A 159 9.02 39.45 51.96
N ASP A 160 8.68 40.16 50.89
CA ASP A 160 8.32 39.50 49.64
C ASP A 160 9.58 38.96 48.96
N GLU A 161 9.93 37.69 49.22
CA GLU A 161 11.10 37.07 48.58
C GLU A 161 10.93 36.94 47.06
N CYS A 162 9.70 36.85 46.57
CA CYS A 162 9.39 36.77 45.13
C CYS A 162 9.61 38.10 44.39
N ALA A 163 9.87 39.19 45.11
CA ALA A 163 10.31 40.44 44.50
C ALA A 163 11.72 40.34 43.87
N ASP A 164 12.56 39.38 44.30
CA ASP A 164 13.80 39.03 43.58
C ASP A 164 13.50 37.91 42.56
N PRO A 165 13.68 38.14 41.25
CA PRO A 165 13.46 37.11 40.22
C PRO A 165 14.39 35.89 40.34
N ARG A 166 15.41 35.93 41.21
CA ARG A 166 16.32 34.81 41.49
C ARG A 166 15.94 33.99 42.73
N ALA A 167 14.80 34.30 43.36
CA ALA A 167 14.33 33.59 44.56
C ALA A 167 14.00 32.11 44.29
N CYS A 168 13.57 31.80 43.06
CA CYS A 168 13.31 30.44 42.59
C CYS A 168 14.24 30.10 41.42
N PRO A 169 14.49 28.81 41.15
CA PRO A 169 15.27 28.36 39.99
C PRO A 169 14.56 28.71 38.67
N GLU A 170 15.31 28.65 37.56
CA GLU A 170 14.71 28.81 36.23
C GLU A 170 13.60 27.78 36.00
N HIS A 171 12.59 28.16 35.22
CA HIS A 171 11.38 27.37 34.99
C HIS A 171 10.52 27.10 36.26
N ALA A 172 10.64 27.91 37.31
CA ALA A 172 9.75 27.88 38.47
C ALA A 172 8.99 29.21 38.69
N THR A 173 7.77 29.09 39.21
CA THR A 173 6.96 30.22 39.67
C THR A 173 7.08 30.39 41.18
N CYS A 174 7.40 31.61 41.62
CA CYS A 174 7.49 31.98 43.04
C CYS A 174 6.12 32.44 43.56
N ASN A 175 5.72 31.95 44.73
CA ASN A 175 4.56 32.40 45.46
C ASN A 175 4.94 32.82 46.88
N ASN A 176 4.78 34.11 47.16
CA ASN A 176 5.04 34.68 48.47
C ASN A 176 3.91 34.36 49.46
N THR A 177 4.26 34.03 50.69
CA THR A 177 3.34 33.73 51.78
C THR A 177 3.75 34.48 53.04
N VAL A 178 2.86 34.66 54.01
CA VAL A 178 3.21 35.44 55.20
C VAL A 178 4.31 34.74 56.01
N GLY A 179 5.47 35.38 56.10
CA GLY A 179 6.69 34.93 56.77
C GLY A 179 7.53 33.94 55.96
N ASN A 180 7.20 33.67 54.70
CA ASN A 180 7.88 32.64 53.90
C ASN A 180 7.53 32.68 52.40
N TYR A 181 8.20 31.87 51.56
CA TYR A 181 7.82 31.71 50.15
C TYR A 181 7.89 30.25 49.69
N SER A 182 7.28 29.98 48.54
CA SER A 182 7.27 28.66 47.90
C SER A 182 7.50 28.77 46.40
N CYS A 183 8.35 27.89 45.88
CA CYS A 183 8.62 27.73 44.45
C CYS A 183 7.89 26.49 43.92
N PHE A 184 7.28 26.62 42.75
CA PHE A 184 6.63 25.53 42.03
C PHE A 184 7.22 25.45 40.62
N CYS A 185 7.63 24.26 40.17
CA CYS A 185 8.04 24.11 38.78
C CYS A 185 6.87 24.42 37.84
N ASN A 186 7.17 25.10 36.74
CA ASN A 186 6.19 25.42 35.71
C ASN A 186 5.67 24.11 35.08
N PRO A 187 4.47 24.12 34.47
CA PRO A 187 3.98 22.96 33.73
C PRO A 187 5.01 22.46 32.70
N GLY A 188 5.17 21.13 32.60
CA GLY A 188 6.20 20.49 31.76
C GLY A 188 7.55 20.28 32.44
N PHE A 189 7.71 20.71 33.70
CA PHE A 189 8.94 20.52 34.47
C PHE A 189 8.65 19.82 35.81
N GLU A 190 9.59 18.99 36.25
CA GLU A 190 9.57 18.34 37.56
C GLU A 190 10.72 18.78 38.45
N SER A 191 10.50 18.75 39.77
CA SER A 191 11.54 19.08 40.74
C SER A 191 12.51 17.91 40.87
N SER A 192 13.81 18.17 40.78
CA SER A 192 14.85 17.15 40.99
C SER A 192 14.84 16.53 42.39
N SER A 193 14.17 17.18 43.35
CA SER A 193 13.92 16.66 44.70
C SER A 193 12.62 15.84 44.83
N GLY A 194 11.78 15.81 43.80
CA GLY A 194 10.46 15.16 43.81
C GLY A 194 9.38 15.87 44.64
N HIS A 195 9.71 16.99 45.28
CA HIS A 195 8.77 17.80 46.06
C HIS A 195 8.01 18.78 45.16
N LEU A 196 6.67 18.80 45.28
CA LEU A 196 5.79 19.66 44.50
C LEU A 196 5.99 21.17 44.78
N SER A 197 6.42 21.49 46.00
CA SER A 197 6.76 22.84 46.45
C SER A 197 8.07 22.80 47.22
N PHE A 198 8.98 23.71 46.94
CA PHE A 198 10.28 23.80 47.61
C PHE A 198 10.68 25.26 47.81
N GLN A 199 11.81 25.49 48.49
CA GLN A 199 12.27 26.83 48.84
C GLN A 199 13.67 27.05 48.30
N GLY A 200 13.93 28.27 47.83
CA GLY A 200 15.22 28.68 47.30
C GLY A 200 15.69 27.80 46.13
N LEU A 201 17.00 27.56 46.09
CA LEU A 201 17.69 26.86 45.01
C LEU A 201 18.10 25.42 45.40
N GLU A 202 17.47 24.85 46.43
CA GLU A 202 17.77 23.48 46.89
C GLU A 202 17.35 22.40 45.88
N ALA A 203 16.42 22.73 44.98
CA ALA A 203 16.00 21.89 43.87
C ALA A 203 16.06 22.65 42.55
N SER A 204 16.24 21.92 41.46
CA SER A 204 16.17 22.39 40.08
C SER A 204 14.89 21.89 39.42
N CYS A 205 14.32 22.68 38.52
CA CYS A 205 13.24 22.24 37.65
C CYS A 205 13.85 21.63 36.39
N GLU A 206 13.68 20.32 36.25
CA GLU A 206 14.15 19.54 35.10
C GLU A 206 12.98 19.29 34.17
N ASP A 207 13.28 19.32 32.88
CA ASP A 207 12.30 19.10 31.83
C ASP A 207 11.78 17.66 31.87
N ILE A 208 10.47 17.48 31.81
CA ILE A 208 9.86 16.15 31.80
C ILE A 208 9.96 15.63 30.37
N ASP A 209 10.70 14.54 30.14
CA ASP A 209 10.77 13.92 28.81
C ASP A 209 9.50 13.09 28.53
N GLU A 210 8.49 13.72 27.94
CA GLU A 210 7.21 13.08 27.64
C GLU A 210 7.31 12.00 26.53
N CYS A 211 8.44 11.94 25.81
CA CYS A 211 8.66 10.96 24.75
C CYS A 211 8.92 9.53 25.27
N THR A 212 9.10 9.36 26.58
CA THR A 212 9.37 8.05 27.18
C THR A 212 8.14 7.13 27.16
N GLU A 213 6.91 7.67 27.09
CA GLU A 213 5.67 6.89 27.18
C GLU A 213 4.57 7.25 26.14
N MET A 214 4.75 8.24 25.25
CA MET A 214 3.64 8.71 24.40
C MET A 214 4.06 9.22 23.02
N CYS A 215 3.48 8.61 21.97
CA CYS A 215 3.09 9.18 20.66
C CYS A 215 2.34 8.06 19.87
N PRO A 216 1.52 8.38 18.87
CA PRO A 216 0.83 7.39 18.05
C PRO A 216 1.78 6.46 17.26
N ILE A 217 1.33 5.26 16.90
CA ILE A 217 2.09 4.34 16.04
C ILE A 217 2.39 5.05 14.69
N ASN A 218 3.61 4.86 14.17
CA ASN A 218 4.14 5.54 12.98
C ASN A 218 4.39 7.05 13.15
N SER A 219 4.83 7.47 14.33
CA SER A 219 5.26 8.84 14.59
C SER A 219 6.55 8.90 15.41
N THR A 220 7.28 10.01 15.26
CA THR A 220 8.49 10.34 16.01
C THR A 220 8.17 11.45 17.01
N CYS A 221 8.49 11.20 18.28
CA CYS A 221 8.40 12.19 19.34
C CYS A 221 9.65 13.06 19.39
N THR A 222 9.49 14.36 19.58
CA THR A 222 10.57 15.31 19.87
C THR A 222 10.25 16.05 21.15
N ASN A 223 11.07 15.85 22.18
CA ASN A 223 10.97 16.55 23.44
C ASN A 223 11.51 17.99 23.30
N THR A 224 10.84 18.96 23.93
CA THR A 224 11.24 20.38 23.96
C THR A 224 11.12 20.93 25.38
N PRO A 225 11.88 21.97 25.77
CA PRO A 225 11.76 22.49 27.14
C PRO A 225 10.33 22.94 27.49
N GLY A 226 9.67 22.21 28.40
CA GLY A 226 8.32 22.42 28.91
C GLY A 226 7.19 21.81 28.08
N SER A 227 7.48 21.03 27.04
CA SER A 227 6.47 20.41 26.15
C SER A 227 7.10 19.38 25.22
N TYR A 228 6.30 18.59 24.53
CA TYR A 228 6.76 17.75 23.41
C TYR A 228 5.97 18.05 22.14
N PHE A 229 6.38 17.46 21.02
CA PHE A 229 5.51 17.29 19.86
C PHE A 229 5.81 15.99 19.12
N CYS A 230 4.76 15.38 18.57
CA CYS A 230 4.84 14.22 17.69
C CYS A 230 4.79 14.67 16.23
N THR A 231 5.50 13.94 15.36
CA THR A 231 5.45 14.09 13.90
C THR A 231 5.24 12.73 13.26
N CYS A 232 4.33 12.60 12.29
CA CYS A 232 4.16 11.33 11.59
C CYS A 232 5.43 10.97 10.79
N HIS A 233 5.73 9.67 10.70
CA HIS A 233 6.81 9.18 9.84
C HIS A 233 6.61 9.61 8.38
N PRO A 234 7.68 9.72 7.57
CA PRO A 234 7.56 9.94 6.14
C PRO A 234 6.60 8.94 5.49
N GLY A 235 5.75 9.41 4.57
CA GLY A 235 4.69 8.59 3.95
C GLY A 235 3.37 8.53 4.75
N PHE A 236 3.30 9.18 5.91
CA PHE A 236 2.08 9.26 6.71
C PHE A 236 1.64 10.72 6.94
N ALA A 237 0.33 10.94 6.96
CA ALA A 237 -0.28 12.23 7.26
C ALA A 237 -1.13 12.16 8.54
N PRO A 238 -1.08 13.19 9.40
CA PRO A 238 -1.87 13.24 10.63
C PRO A 238 -3.34 13.50 10.31
N SER A 239 -4.25 12.84 11.02
CA SER A 239 -5.71 12.95 10.83
C SER A 239 -6.25 14.37 11.03
N ASN A 240 -5.58 15.20 11.83
CA ASN A 240 -5.94 16.59 12.11
C ASN A 240 -5.32 17.61 11.12
N GLY A 241 -4.46 17.17 10.20
CA GLY A 241 -3.76 18.02 9.23
C GLY A 241 -2.62 18.89 9.81
N HIS A 242 -2.30 18.78 11.10
CA HIS A 242 -1.21 19.53 11.73
C HIS A 242 0.07 18.71 11.76
N LEU A 243 1.14 19.21 11.13
CA LEU A 243 2.45 18.53 11.04
C LEU A 243 3.04 18.15 12.41
N ASN A 244 2.91 19.07 13.38
CA ASN A 244 3.33 18.87 14.76
C ASN A 244 2.07 18.83 15.64
N PHE A 245 1.93 17.80 16.46
CA PHE A 245 0.77 17.63 17.34
C PHE A 245 1.16 17.02 18.68
N THR A 246 0.39 17.34 19.72
CA THR A 246 0.56 16.83 21.09
C THR A 246 -0.50 15.82 21.48
N ASP A 247 -1.64 15.82 20.77
CA ASP A 247 -2.81 15.02 21.10
C ASP A 247 -2.65 13.55 20.70
N GLN A 248 -2.99 12.65 21.64
CA GLN A 248 -2.95 11.20 21.42
C GLN A 248 -4.07 10.68 20.50
N GLU A 249 -5.12 11.46 20.25
CA GLU A 249 -6.24 11.10 19.37
C GLU A 249 -5.90 11.24 17.88
N VAL A 250 -4.71 11.78 17.56
CA VAL A 250 -4.26 11.96 16.18
C VAL A 250 -3.74 10.63 15.65
N GLU A 251 -4.29 10.19 14.52
CA GLU A 251 -3.85 8.98 13.83
C GLU A 251 -2.96 9.37 12.66
N CYS A 252 -1.79 8.73 12.54
CA CYS A 252 -0.96 8.82 11.34
C CYS A 252 -1.48 7.85 10.29
N ARG A 253 -2.10 8.40 9.23
CA ARG A 253 -2.69 7.63 8.13
C ARG A 253 -1.74 7.59 6.95
N ASP A 254 -1.68 6.43 6.33
CA ASP A 254 -0.92 6.20 5.11
C ASP A 254 -1.34 7.17 4.00
N ILE A 255 -0.36 7.82 3.37
CA ILE A 255 -0.60 8.69 2.22
C ILE A 255 -0.61 7.80 0.99
N ASP A 256 -1.73 7.75 0.27
CA ASP A 256 -1.78 7.03 -1.00
C ASP A 256 -1.09 7.86 -2.10
N GLU A 257 0.21 7.64 -2.32
CA GLU A 257 0.98 8.38 -3.32
C GLU A 257 0.56 8.04 -4.76
N CYS A 258 -0.16 6.93 -4.97
CA CYS A 258 -0.69 6.55 -6.28
C CYS A 258 -1.94 7.33 -6.69
N ARG A 259 -2.57 8.05 -5.76
CA ARG A 259 -3.75 8.89 -6.01
C ARG A 259 -3.44 10.39 -6.13
N GLN A 260 -2.17 10.77 -6.08
CA GLN A 260 -1.74 12.16 -6.25
C GLN A 260 -1.79 12.60 -7.71
N ASP A 261 -2.03 13.90 -7.94
CA ASP A 261 -2.05 14.54 -9.25
C ASP A 261 -1.01 15.69 -9.26
N PRO A 262 0.04 15.64 -10.09
CA PRO A 262 0.31 14.66 -11.15
C PRO A 262 0.71 13.26 -10.62
N PRO A 263 0.54 12.18 -11.42
CA PRO A 263 0.88 10.82 -11.02
C PRO A 263 2.37 10.70 -10.62
N THR A 264 2.61 10.15 -9.44
CA THR A 264 3.96 10.00 -8.86
C THR A 264 4.87 9.06 -9.67
N CYS A 265 4.30 8.03 -10.29
CA CYS A 265 5.03 7.15 -11.20
C CYS A 265 4.86 7.64 -12.66
N GLY A 266 5.94 7.61 -13.45
CA GLY A 266 5.93 8.08 -14.84
C GLY A 266 5.06 7.25 -15.79
N PRO A 267 4.93 7.65 -17.08
CA PRO A 267 4.13 6.91 -18.05
C PRO A 267 4.64 5.47 -18.23
N ASN A 268 3.74 4.55 -18.56
CA ASN A 268 4.01 3.10 -18.73
C ASN A 268 4.47 2.40 -17.43
N SER A 269 4.05 2.91 -16.28
CA SER A 269 4.30 2.31 -14.97
C SER A 269 3.00 1.97 -14.24
N ILE A 270 3.10 1.04 -13.30
CA ILE A 270 2.05 0.65 -12.35
C ILE A 270 2.51 1.11 -10.97
N CYS A 271 1.71 1.94 -10.33
CA CYS A 271 1.93 2.34 -8.95
C CYS A 271 1.22 1.36 -8.01
N THR A 272 1.94 0.85 -7.01
CA THR A 272 1.38 0.08 -5.90
C THR A 272 1.63 0.82 -4.59
N ASN A 273 0.55 1.19 -3.92
CA ASN A 273 0.61 1.80 -2.60
C ASN A 273 1.01 0.76 -1.54
N ALA A 274 1.89 1.14 -0.63
CA ALA A 274 2.33 0.35 0.50
C ALA A 274 2.26 1.19 1.78
N LEU A 275 2.25 0.56 2.96
CA LEU A 275 2.21 1.34 4.20
C LEU A 275 3.51 2.15 4.36
N GLY A 276 3.39 3.47 4.40
CA GLY A 276 4.47 4.45 4.53
C GLY A 276 5.32 4.65 3.27
N SER A 277 4.91 4.11 2.12
CA SER A 277 5.67 4.22 0.87
C SER A 277 4.87 3.76 -0.33
N TYR A 278 5.42 3.95 -1.52
CA TYR A 278 4.88 3.38 -2.75
C TYR A 278 5.99 2.68 -3.53
N SER A 279 5.60 1.78 -4.42
CA SER A 279 6.52 1.22 -5.41
C SER A 279 5.97 1.40 -6.82
N CYS A 280 6.83 1.82 -7.72
CA CYS A 280 6.53 1.89 -9.15
C CYS A 280 7.13 0.66 -9.84
N GLY A 281 6.29 -0.12 -10.52
CA GLY A 281 6.71 -1.16 -11.45
C GLY A 281 6.49 -0.69 -12.89
N CYS A 282 7.18 -1.28 -13.87
CA CYS A 282 6.85 -1.04 -15.27
C CYS A 282 5.75 -2.01 -15.73
N ILE A 283 4.93 -1.59 -16.70
CA ILE A 283 4.04 -2.52 -17.41
C ILE A 283 4.89 -3.53 -18.23
N ALA A 284 4.31 -4.69 -18.55
CA ALA A 284 5.01 -5.73 -19.31
C ALA A 284 5.62 -5.19 -20.62
N GLY A 285 6.87 -5.56 -20.92
CA GLY A 285 7.63 -5.05 -22.07
C GLY A 285 8.33 -3.70 -21.85
N PHE A 286 8.23 -3.12 -20.65
CA PHE A 286 8.97 -1.92 -20.27
C PHE A 286 9.84 -2.19 -19.04
N HIS A 287 11.01 -1.56 -18.99
CA HIS A 287 11.98 -1.69 -17.90
C HIS A 287 12.38 -0.32 -17.34
N PRO A 288 12.85 -0.26 -16.07
CA PRO A 288 13.29 1.00 -15.47
C PRO A 288 14.46 1.62 -16.22
N ASN A 289 14.35 2.92 -16.52
CA ASN A 289 15.42 3.72 -17.08
C ASN A 289 16.56 3.88 -16.05
N PRO A 290 17.81 3.49 -16.39
CA PRO A 290 18.94 3.54 -15.46
C PRO A 290 19.36 4.96 -15.04
N GLU A 291 18.98 6.02 -15.76
CA GLU A 291 19.36 7.40 -15.42
C GLU A 291 18.41 8.11 -14.43
N GLY A 292 17.25 7.52 -14.12
CA GLY A 292 16.21 8.15 -13.29
C GLY A 292 15.89 7.44 -11.97
N SER A 293 16.50 6.29 -11.68
CA SER A 293 16.10 5.51 -10.52
C SER A 293 16.73 6.05 -9.23
N GLN A 294 15.86 6.67 -8.41
CA GLN A 294 15.76 6.46 -6.95
C GLN A 294 16.18 7.61 -6.01
N LYS A 295 16.16 8.87 -6.45
CA LYS A 295 16.20 9.99 -5.47
C LYS A 295 15.12 11.07 -5.54
N ASP A 296 14.49 11.36 -6.67
CA ASP A 296 13.46 12.42 -6.71
C ASP A 296 12.41 12.15 -7.80
N GLY A 297 11.42 11.29 -7.54
CA GLY A 297 10.12 11.29 -8.25
C GLY A 297 10.10 11.05 -9.76
N ASN A 298 11.18 10.56 -10.39
CA ASN A 298 11.21 10.37 -11.85
C ASN A 298 11.48 8.90 -12.24
N PHE A 299 10.61 7.99 -11.77
CA PHE A 299 10.59 6.63 -12.27
C PHE A 299 10.05 6.62 -13.70
N SER A 300 10.94 6.40 -14.67
CA SER A 300 10.58 6.30 -16.09
C SER A 300 10.84 4.90 -16.61
N CYS A 301 9.88 4.41 -17.39
CA CYS A 301 9.91 3.09 -17.99
C CYS A 301 10.29 3.22 -19.48
N GLN A 302 11.35 2.54 -19.89
CA GLN A 302 11.77 2.45 -21.29
C GLN A 302 11.35 1.09 -21.86
N ARG A 303 10.78 1.09 -23.06
CA ARG A 303 10.42 -0.15 -23.77
C ARG A 303 11.69 -0.92 -24.12
N VAL A 304 11.72 -2.21 -23.79
CA VAL A 304 12.77 -3.13 -24.22
C VAL A 304 12.17 -4.04 -25.28
N LEU A 305 12.81 -4.14 -26.45
CA LEU A 305 12.30 -4.88 -27.61
C LEU A 305 12.31 -6.42 -27.42
N PHE A 306 12.75 -6.93 -26.28
CA PHE A 306 12.89 -8.36 -25.99
C PHE A 306 12.43 -8.70 -24.57
N LYS A 307 12.00 -9.94 -24.37
CA LYS A 307 11.48 -10.44 -23.09
C LYS A 307 12.63 -10.88 -22.18
N CYS A 308 12.57 -10.52 -20.91
CA CYS A 308 13.44 -11.04 -19.87
C CYS A 308 12.74 -12.15 -19.07
N LYS A 309 13.47 -12.77 -18.15
CA LYS A 309 12.96 -13.84 -17.29
C LYS A 309 11.65 -13.45 -16.61
N GLU A 310 11.56 -12.22 -16.10
CA GLU A 310 10.39 -11.68 -15.42
C GLU A 310 9.16 -11.59 -16.33
N ASP A 311 9.35 -11.36 -17.64
CA ASP A 311 8.26 -11.29 -18.63
C ASP A 311 7.77 -12.68 -19.06
N MET A 312 8.58 -13.74 -18.88
CA MET A 312 8.26 -15.12 -19.29
C MET A 312 7.56 -15.95 -18.18
N ILE A 313 7.55 -15.44 -16.94
CA ILE A 313 7.00 -16.10 -15.74
C ILE A 313 5.46 -15.99 -15.61
N PRO A 314 4.79 -14.86 -15.91
CA PRO A 314 3.38 -14.66 -15.55
C PRO A 314 2.39 -15.61 -16.24
N ASP A 315 2.71 -16.11 -17.43
CA ASP A 315 1.76 -16.88 -18.26
C ASP A 315 1.75 -18.40 -17.99
N LYS A 316 2.64 -18.92 -17.13
CA LYS A 316 2.82 -20.38 -16.99
C LYS A 316 2.88 -20.82 -15.52
N LYS A 317 1.74 -21.29 -14.99
CA LYS A 317 1.58 -21.85 -13.62
C LYS A 317 2.63 -22.89 -13.24
N GLN A 318 3.17 -23.66 -14.20
CA GLN A 318 4.21 -24.67 -13.98
C GLN A 318 5.59 -24.05 -13.73
N ILE A 319 5.88 -22.88 -14.30
CA ILE A 319 7.14 -22.16 -14.12
C ILE A 319 7.13 -21.40 -12.80
N GLN A 320 5.97 -20.88 -12.39
CA GLN A 320 5.78 -20.23 -11.10
C GLN A 320 6.15 -21.15 -9.92
N GLN A 321 5.85 -22.46 -10.05
CA GLN A 321 6.23 -23.49 -9.06
C GLN A 321 7.75 -23.70 -8.93
N CYS A 322 8.55 -23.24 -9.89
CA CYS A 322 10.01 -23.34 -9.83
C CYS A 322 10.67 -22.11 -9.14
N GLN A 323 9.91 -21.04 -8.88
CA GLN A 323 10.42 -19.78 -8.30
C GLN A 323 9.94 -19.54 -6.86
N GLU A 324 8.83 -20.14 -6.43
CA GLU A 324 8.37 -20.06 -5.04
C GLU A 324 9.26 -20.90 -4.12
N GLY A 325 9.87 -20.28 -3.11
CA GLY A 325 10.76 -20.91 -2.10
C GLY A 325 10.12 -22.01 -1.22
N THR A 326 8.97 -22.55 -1.63
CA THR A 326 8.39 -23.78 -1.10
C THR A 326 9.11 -25.01 -1.64
N ALA A 327 9.21 -26.06 -0.83
CA ALA A 327 9.83 -27.32 -1.22
C ALA A 327 9.25 -27.86 -2.55
N VAL A 328 10.02 -27.75 -3.63
CA VAL A 328 9.67 -28.26 -4.95
C VAL A 328 9.39 -29.76 -4.83
N LYS A 329 8.23 -30.21 -5.32
CA LYS A 329 7.88 -31.64 -5.33
C LYS A 329 9.00 -32.43 -6.05
N PRO A 330 9.43 -33.61 -5.57
CA PRO A 330 10.55 -34.37 -6.15
C PRO A 330 10.44 -34.61 -7.67
N ALA A 331 9.21 -34.71 -8.19
CA ALA A 331 8.93 -34.90 -9.61
C ALA A 331 9.34 -33.69 -10.50
N TYR A 332 9.32 -32.46 -9.98
CA TYR A 332 9.59 -31.24 -10.75
C TYR A 332 11.04 -30.75 -10.66
N VAL A 333 11.89 -31.39 -9.84
CA VAL A 333 13.28 -30.96 -9.60
C VAL A 333 14.09 -30.93 -10.90
N SER A 334 13.97 -31.99 -11.72
CA SER A 334 14.67 -32.07 -13.01
C SER A 334 14.14 -31.02 -14.01
N PHE A 335 12.82 -30.79 -14.03
CA PHE A 335 12.19 -29.78 -14.88
C PHE A 335 12.62 -28.36 -14.50
N CYS A 336 12.56 -28.00 -13.21
CA CYS A 336 12.99 -26.69 -12.72
C CYS A 336 14.50 -26.46 -12.93
N ALA A 337 15.34 -27.49 -12.84
CA ALA A 337 16.76 -27.38 -13.18
C ALA A 337 16.98 -26.98 -14.65
N GLN A 338 16.20 -27.55 -15.59
CA GLN A 338 16.27 -27.18 -17.01
C GLN A 338 15.81 -25.74 -17.25
N ILE A 339 14.69 -25.33 -16.64
CA ILE A 339 14.17 -23.96 -16.72
C ILE A 339 15.19 -22.96 -16.17
N ASN A 340 15.76 -23.24 -14.99
CA ASN A 340 16.76 -22.38 -14.37
C ASN A 340 18.05 -22.30 -15.20
N ASN A 341 18.45 -23.37 -15.88
CA ASN A 341 19.57 -23.32 -16.82
C ASN A 341 19.28 -22.37 -17.99
N ILE A 342 18.08 -22.43 -18.58
CA ILE A 342 17.67 -21.50 -19.66
C ILE A 342 17.65 -20.05 -19.15
N PHE A 343 17.01 -19.82 -18.00
CA PHE A 343 16.95 -18.49 -17.41
C PHE A 343 18.32 -17.95 -16.98
N SER A 344 19.25 -18.79 -16.54
CA SER A 344 20.62 -18.33 -16.23
C SER A 344 21.37 -17.77 -17.44
N VAL A 345 21.00 -18.21 -18.65
CA VAL A 345 21.54 -17.66 -19.90
C VAL A 345 20.84 -16.35 -20.25
N LEU A 346 19.52 -16.28 -20.05
CA LEU A 346 18.71 -15.08 -20.30
C LEU A 346 19.03 -13.93 -19.33
N ASP A 347 19.22 -14.23 -18.04
CA ASP A 347 19.57 -13.28 -16.97
C ASP A 347 20.89 -12.56 -17.30
N LYS A 348 21.88 -13.26 -17.87
CA LYS A 348 23.14 -12.64 -18.33
C LYS A 348 22.94 -11.60 -19.43
N VAL A 349 21.92 -11.78 -20.27
CA VAL A 349 21.57 -10.83 -21.34
C VAL A 349 20.79 -9.63 -20.75
N CYS A 350 19.97 -9.88 -19.74
CA CYS A 350 19.14 -8.86 -19.09
C CYS A 350 19.87 -8.00 -18.05
N GLU A 351 20.86 -8.55 -17.33
CA GLU A 351 21.58 -7.86 -16.24
C GLU A 351 22.70 -6.92 -16.75
N ASN A 352 23.36 -7.24 -17.87
CA ASN A 352 24.56 -6.52 -18.30
C ASN A 352 24.28 -5.41 -19.32
N LYS A 353 23.69 -4.30 -18.85
CA LYS A 353 23.19 -3.16 -19.67
C LYS A 353 24.27 -2.35 -20.41
N THR A 354 25.56 -2.58 -20.16
CA THR A 354 26.69 -1.78 -20.71
C THR A 354 27.54 -2.52 -21.75
N THR A 355 27.39 -3.83 -21.91
CA THR A 355 28.22 -4.60 -22.84
C THR A 355 27.49 -4.87 -24.16
N VAL A 356 28.16 -4.58 -25.27
CA VAL A 356 27.81 -5.05 -26.62
C VAL A 356 27.51 -6.55 -26.58
N VAL A 357 26.29 -6.95 -26.95
CA VAL A 357 25.89 -8.36 -26.98
C VAL A 357 26.37 -8.98 -28.30
N SER A 358 27.37 -9.86 -28.23
CA SER A 358 27.84 -10.63 -29.38
C SER A 358 26.95 -11.85 -29.60
N LEU A 359 26.22 -11.89 -30.73
CA LEU A 359 25.38 -13.02 -31.13
C LEU A 359 26.12 -14.37 -31.03
N LYS A 360 27.41 -14.40 -31.36
CA LYS A 360 28.26 -15.59 -31.26
C LYS A 360 28.41 -16.10 -29.82
N ASN A 361 28.83 -15.23 -28.90
CA ASN A 361 29.09 -15.62 -27.50
C ASN A 361 27.80 -16.07 -26.79
N THR A 362 26.67 -15.44 -27.15
CA THR A 362 25.38 -15.79 -26.55
C THR A 362 24.82 -17.09 -27.12
N THR A 363 25.04 -17.37 -28.42
CA THR A 363 24.69 -18.67 -29.03
C THR A 363 25.50 -19.81 -28.40
N GLU A 364 26.78 -19.59 -28.14
CA GLU A 364 27.64 -20.56 -27.43
C GLU A 364 27.16 -20.84 -26.00
N SER A 365 26.52 -19.87 -25.34
CA SER A 365 25.97 -20.02 -23.99
C SER A 365 24.77 -20.98 -23.92
N PHE A 366 24.07 -21.23 -25.03
CA PHE A 366 22.98 -22.22 -25.12
C PHE A 366 23.46 -23.64 -25.41
N VAL A 367 24.71 -23.85 -25.81
CA VAL A 367 25.25 -25.19 -26.12
C VAL A 367 25.03 -26.21 -24.99
N PRO A 368 25.24 -25.88 -23.70
CA PRO A 368 24.95 -26.81 -22.60
C PRO A 368 23.48 -27.22 -22.50
N VAL A 369 22.55 -26.29 -22.76
CA VAL A 369 21.10 -26.54 -22.78
C VAL A 369 20.73 -27.41 -23.97
N LEU A 370 21.26 -27.07 -25.15
CA LEU A 370 21.02 -27.78 -26.41
C LEU A 370 21.46 -29.25 -26.34
N LYS A 371 22.58 -29.56 -25.67
CA LYS A 371 23.03 -30.94 -25.41
C LYS A 371 22.03 -31.77 -24.60
N GLN A 372 21.23 -31.10 -23.75
CA GLN A 372 20.26 -31.75 -22.88
C GLN A 372 18.87 -31.90 -23.51
N ILE A 373 18.63 -31.36 -24.72
CA ILE A 373 17.32 -31.44 -25.42
C ILE A 373 16.82 -32.88 -25.54
N SER A 374 17.70 -33.85 -25.81
CA SER A 374 17.32 -35.27 -25.91
C SER A 374 16.66 -35.81 -24.63
N THR A 375 17.02 -35.26 -23.46
CA THR A 375 16.45 -35.64 -22.17
C THR A 375 15.02 -35.12 -21.98
N TRP A 376 14.60 -34.11 -22.75
CA TRP A 376 13.28 -33.48 -22.60
C TRP A 376 12.13 -34.39 -23.07
N THR A 377 12.44 -35.41 -23.87
CA THR A 377 11.51 -36.46 -24.26
C THR A 377 10.96 -37.27 -23.08
N LYS A 378 11.66 -37.25 -21.93
CA LYS A 378 11.26 -37.94 -20.69
C LYS A 378 10.22 -37.17 -19.86
N PHE A 379 10.02 -35.88 -20.14
CA PHE A 379 9.02 -35.07 -19.44
C PHE A 379 7.60 -35.29 -19.98
N THR A 380 6.60 -34.88 -19.22
CA THR A 380 5.21 -34.91 -19.66
C THR A 380 4.99 -33.96 -20.85
N LYS A 381 3.91 -34.16 -21.61
CA LYS A 381 3.58 -33.32 -22.76
C LYS A 381 3.57 -31.84 -22.37
N GLU A 382 2.90 -31.45 -21.29
CA GLU A 382 2.79 -30.05 -20.87
C GLU A 382 4.14 -29.46 -20.43
N GLU A 383 4.95 -30.20 -19.67
CA GLU A 383 6.29 -29.78 -19.25
C GLU A 383 7.22 -29.58 -20.45
N THR A 384 7.28 -30.53 -21.39
CA THR A 384 8.09 -30.41 -22.60
C THR A 384 7.67 -29.19 -23.42
N SER A 385 6.35 -28.97 -23.55
CA SER A 385 5.79 -27.84 -24.29
C SER A 385 6.21 -26.50 -23.67
N SER A 386 6.03 -26.37 -22.36
CA SER A 386 6.41 -25.18 -21.59
C SER A 386 7.91 -24.91 -21.70
N LEU A 387 8.75 -25.94 -21.52
CA LEU A 387 10.20 -25.85 -21.60
C LEU A 387 10.68 -25.43 -23.00
N ALA A 388 10.13 -26.06 -24.04
CA ALA A 388 10.45 -25.72 -25.42
C ALA A 388 10.01 -24.30 -25.79
N THR A 389 8.83 -23.87 -25.33
CA THR A 389 8.37 -22.50 -25.58
C THR A 389 9.29 -21.47 -24.91
N VAL A 390 9.66 -21.68 -23.65
CA VAL A 390 10.61 -20.78 -22.95
C VAL A 390 11.96 -20.74 -23.68
N PHE A 391 12.44 -21.88 -24.15
CA PHE A 391 13.69 -21.94 -24.90
C PHE A 391 13.61 -21.17 -26.23
N LEU A 392 12.55 -21.36 -27.02
CA LEU A 392 12.34 -20.64 -28.27
C LEU A 392 12.24 -19.12 -28.05
N GLU A 393 11.46 -18.67 -27.06
CA GLU A 393 11.33 -17.25 -26.69
C GLU A 393 12.64 -16.66 -26.13
N SER A 394 13.46 -17.46 -25.45
CA SER A 394 14.78 -17.04 -24.96
C SER A 394 15.76 -16.80 -26.09
N VAL A 395 15.76 -17.66 -27.12
CA VAL A 395 16.59 -17.47 -28.32
C VAL A 395 16.10 -16.28 -29.15
N GLU A 396 14.79 -16.06 -29.24
CA GLU A 396 14.21 -14.87 -29.85
C GLU A 396 14.68 -13.58 -29.13
N SER A 397 14.51 -13.54 -27.80
CA SER A 397 14.85 -12.39 -26.97
C SER A 397 16.34 -12.05 -27.04
N MET A 398 17.20 -13.07 -27.04
CA MET A 398 18.64 -12.91 -27.26
C MET A 398 18.96 -12.29 -28.62
N THR A 399 18.32 -12.77 -29.68
CA THR A 399 18.58 -12.31 -31.04
C THR A 399 18.17 -10.85 -31.17
N LEU A 400 17.03 -10.48 -30.60
CA LEU A 400 16.54 -9.10 -30.53
C LEU A 400 17.49 -8.20 -29.70
N ALA A 401 18.01 -8.69 -28.58
CA ALA A 401 19.01 -7.95 -27.80
C ALA A 401 20.29 -7.65 -28.59
N SER A 402 20.70 -8.55 -29.49
CA SER A 402 21.87 -8.34 -30.36
C SER A 402 21.64 -7.26 -31.42
N PHE A 403 20.39 -7.03 -31.83
CA PHE A 403 20.02 -5.95 -32.76
C PHE A 403 19.94 -4.58 -32.09
N TRP A 404 19.61 -4.53 -30.79
CA TRP A 404 19.43 -3.26 -30.07
C TRP A 404 20.76 -2.52 -29.79
N LYS A 405 21.83 -3.24 -29.45
CA LYS A 405 23.19 -2.67 -29.30
C LYS A 405 24.18 -3.45 -30.17
N PRO A 406 24.20 -3.19 -31.49
CA PRO A 406 25.03 -3.96 -32.40
C PRO A 406 26.51 -3.75 -32.10
N SER A 407 27.25 -4.85 -32.02
CA SER A 407 28.71 -4.86 -32.08
C SER A 407 29.20 -4.18 -33.36
N ALA A 408 30.28 -3.40 -33.29
CA ALA A 408 30.96 -2.91 -34.49
C ALA A 408 31.34 -4.05 -35.47
N ASN A 409 31.43 -5.28 -34.96
CA ASN A 409 31.53 -6.53 -35.72
C ASN A 409 30.27 -7.39 -35.50
N VAL A 410 29.13 -7.04 -36.12
CA VAL A 410 28.01 -7.99 -36.23
C VAL A 410 28.43 -9.06 -37.24
N THR A 411 28.80 -10.25 -36.78
CA THR A 411 28.93 -11.40 -37.68
C THR A 411 27.53 -11.80 -38.13
N PRO A 412 27.21 -11.71 -39.44
CA PRO A 412 25.85 -11.91 -39.93
C PRO A 412 25.36 -13.35 -39.77
N ALA A 413 26.24 -14.33 -39.61
CA ALA A 413 25.85 -15.73 -39.41
C ALA A 413 26.63 -16.36 -38.24
N VAL A 414 25.92 -17.11 -37.40
CA VAL A 414 26.48 -17.92 -36.31
C VAL A 414 26.04 -19.36 -36.48
N ARG A 415 27.01 -20.23 -36.75
CA ARG A 415 26.78 -21.66 -36.99
C ARG A 415 27.34 -22.48 -35.84
N THR A 416 26.48 -23.16 -35.11
CA THR A 416 26.87 -24.19 -34.14
C THR A 416 26.40 -25.57 -34.58
N GLU A 417 26.72 -26.61 -33.80
CA GLU A 417 26.24 -27.97 -34.03
C GLU A 417 24.70 -28.05 -33.92
N TYR A 418 24.12 -27.33 -32.96
CA TYR A 418 22.71 -27.45 -32.56
C TYR A 418 21.82 -26.25 -32.94
N LEU A 419 22.42 -25.08 -33.21
CA LEU A 419 21.72 -23.83 -33.49
C LEU A 419 22.45 -23.06 -34.59
N ASP A 420 21.72 -22.66 -35.63
CA ASP A 420 22.25 -21.85 -36.73
C ASP A 420 21.37 -20.61 -36.90
N ILE A 421 21.99 -19.43 -36.84
CA ILE A 421 21.31 -18.14 -36.91
C ILE A 421 21.98 -17.34 -38.01
N GLU A 422 21.21 -16.96 -39.03
CA GLU A 422 21.60 -15.92 -39.97
C GLU A 422 20.78 -14.66 -39.69
N SER A 423 21.44 -13.51 -39.62
CA SER A 423 20.88 -12.25 -39.19
C SER A 423 21.38 -11.11 -40.07
N LYS A 424 20.53 -10.12 -40.28
CA LYS A 424 20.84 -8.95 -41.10
C LYS A 424 20.24 -7.70 -40.47
N VAL A 425 21.09 -6.70 -40.23
CA VAL A 425 20.68 -5.37 -39.77
C VAL A 425 20.48 -4.48 -41.00
N ILE A 426 19.29 -3.92 -41.15
CA ILE A 426 18.85 -3.19 -42.34
C ILE A 426 18.96 -1.69 -42.04
N ASN A 427 20.08 -1.09 -42.39
CA ASN A 427 20.28 0.35 -42.19
C ASN A 427 19.96 1.20 -43.44
N LYS A 428 20.01 0.63 -44.66
CA LYS A 428 19.77 1.35 -45.95
C LYS A 428 19.25 0.50 -47.14
N GLU A 429 19.14 -0.83 -47.01
CA GLU A 429 18.91 -1.72 -48.18
C GLU A 429 17.44 -1.88 -48.60
N CYS A 430 16.48 -1.51 -47.76
CA CYS A 430 15.05 -1.47 -48.12
C CYS A 430 14.64 -0.08 -48.60
N SER A 431 15.28 0.44 -49.65
CA SER A 431 14.92 1.74 -50.26
C SER A 431 13.99 1.60 -51.47
N GLU A 432 13.69 0.37 -51.92
CA GLU A 432 12.86 0.08 -53.10
C GLU A 432 11.81 -1.01 -52.76
N GLU A 433 10.57 -0.82 -53.22
CA GLU A 433 9.37 -1.64 -52.88
C GLU A 433 9.44 -3.13 -53.30
N ASN A 434 10.49 -3.60 -54.00
CA ASN A 434 10.57 -4.97 -54.54
C ASN A 434 11.80 -5.78 -54.10
N VAL A 435 12.58 -5.30 -53.12
CA VAL A 435 13.75 -6.04 -52.64
C VAL A 435 13.32 -7.15 -51.68
N THR A 436 13.73 -8.40 -51.98
CA THR A 436 13.53 -9.55 -51.10
C THR A 436 14.84 -9.96 -50.43
N LEU A 437 14.84 -10.04 -49.10
CA LEU A 437 15.96 -10.57 -48.33
C LEU A 437 15.89 -12.10 -48.26
N ASN A 438 17.02 -12.75 -48.52
CA ASN A 438 17.16 -14.20 -48.43
C ASN A 438 18.10 -14.55 -47.29
N LEU A 439 17.64 -15.37 -46.35
CA LEU A 439 18.40 -15.85 -45.19
C LEU A 439 18.41 -17.40 -45.23
N VAL A 440 19.51 -18.01 -44.84
CA VAL A 440 19.79 -19.45 -44.95
C VAL A 440 20.42 -19.98 -43.66
N ALA A 441 19.74 -20.93 -43.02
CA ALA A 441 20.22 -21.60 -41.82
C ALA A 441 20.09 -23.12 -42.00
N LYS A 442 21.20 -23.87 -41.82
CA LYS A 442 21.26 -25.35 -41.95
C LYS A 442 20.59 -25.96 -43.20
N GLY A 443 20.58 -25.25 -44.34
CA GLY A 443 19.99 -25.73 -45.60
C GLY A 443 18.59 -25.19 -45.86
N ASP A 444 17.87 -24.82 -44.80
CA ASP A 444 16.57 -24.15 -44.86
C ASP A 444 16.72 -22.68 -45.28
N LYS A 445 15.69 -22.11 -45.94
CA LYS A 445 15.72 -20.75 -46.46
C LYS A 445 14.48 -19.96 -46.04
N MET A 446 14.67 -18.69 -45.71
CA MET A 446 13.60 -17.72 -45.49
C MET A 446 13.74 -16.56 -46.47
N LYS A 447 12.62 -16.19 -47.09
CA LYS A 447 12.51 -15.01 -47.95
C LYS A 447 11.47 -14.06 -47.39
N ILE A 448 11.87 -12.81 -47.21
CA ILE A 448 11.00 -11.74 -46.70
C ILE A 448 11.14 -10.50 -47.59
N GLY A 449 10.02 -9.89 -47.95
CA GLY A 449 9.99 -8.65 -48.72
C GLY A 449 10.23 -7.43 -47.84
N CYS A 450 10.79 -6.36 -48.39
CA CYS A 450 10.93 -5.09 -47.68
C CYS A 450 9.57 -4.47 -47.29
N SER A 451 8.50 -4.69 -48.06
CA SER A 451 7.14 -4.28 -47.71
C SER A 451 6.67 -4.86 -46.36
N THR A 452 6.89 -6.15 -46.14
CA THR A 452 6.60 -6.83 -44.85
C THR A 452 7.42 -6.23 -43.70
N ILE A 453 8.65 -5.79 -43.97
CA ILE A 453 9.56 -5.22 -42.99
C ILE A 453 9.13 -3.79 -42.63
N GLU A 454 8.71 -2.99 -43.60
CA GLU A 454 8.15 -1.65 -43.38
C GLU A 454 6.82 -1.70 -42.61
N GLU A 455 5.95 -2.67 -42.92
CA GLU A 455 4.71 -2.93 -42.17
C GLU A 455 4.95 -3.26 -40.69
N SER A 456 6.17 -3.64 -40.30
CA SER A 456 6.48 -4.07 -38.93
C SER A 456 6.68 -2.90 -37.95
N GLU A 457 6.64 -1.64 -38.40
CA GLU A 457 6.73 -0.41 -37.58
C GLU A 457 7.92 -0.38 -36.60
N SER A 458 9.16 -0.36 -37.10
CA SER A 458 10.37 -0.26 -36.24
C SER A 458 10.86 1.19 -36.07
N THR A 459 11.13 1.63 -34.84
CA THR A 459 11.44 3.04 -34.50
C THR A 459 12.91 3.47 -34.66
N GLU A 460 13.90 2.57 -34.69
CA GLU A 460 15.34 2.94 -34.71
C GLU A 460 16.23 2.08 -35.61
N THR A 461 16.26 0.75 -35.43
CA THR A 461 17.06 -0.18 -36.26
C THR A 461 16.26 -1.45 -36.57
N THR A 462 16.08 -1.75 -37.85
CA THR A 462 15.33 -2.94 -38.28
C THR A 462 16.28 -4.12 -38.46
N GLY A 463 16.13 -5.15 -37.63
CA GLY A 463 16.89 -6.39 -37.71
C GLY A 463 15.98 -7.56 -38.08
N VAL A 464 16.43 -8.40 -39.02
CA VAL A 464 15.77 -9.66 -39.36
C VAL A 464 16.75 -10.82 -39.17
N ALA A 465 16.30 -11.88 -38.50
CA ALA A 465 17.05 -13.12 -38.35
C ALA A 465 16.21 -14.33 -38.74
N PHE A 466 16.90 -15.34 -39.25
CA PHE A 466 16.40 -16.67 -39.51
C PHE A 466 17.18 -17.69 -38.68
N VAL A 467 16.46 -18.51 -37.93
CA VAL A 467 17.04 -19.48 -36.99
C VAL A 467 16.62 -20.88 -37.40
N SER A 468 17.56 -21.81 -37.38
CA SER A 468 17.30 -23.25 -37.50
C SER A 468 17.76 -23.98 -36.24
N PHE A 469 16.86 -24.73 -35.63
CA PHE A 469 17.10 -25.55 -34.45
C PHE A 469 17.32 -27.01 -34.85
N VAL A 470 18.51 -27.55 -34.57
CA VAL A 470 18.86 -28.94 -34.87
C VAL A 470 18.54 -29.83 -33.66
N GLY A 471 17.72 -30.86 -33.86
CA GLY A 471 17.32 -31.82 -32.83
C GLY A 471 16.01 -31.47 -32.12
N MET A 472 15.51 -30.24 -32.28
CA MET A 472 14.24 -29.81 -31.67
C MET A 472 13.03 -30.53 -32.29
N GLU A 473 13.12 -30.96 -33.55
CA GLU A 473 12.11 -31.75 -34.25
C GLU A 473 11.80 -33.10 -33.56
N SER A 474 12.75 -33.63 -32.77
CA SER A 474 12.56 -34.86 -32.00
C SER A 474 11.78 -34.64 -30.69
N VAL A 475 11.80 -33.41 -30.17
CA VAL A 475 11.17 -33.03 -28.90
C VAL A 475 9.79 -32.44 -29.14
N LEU A 476 9.70 -31.50 -30.09
CA LEU A 476 8.46 -30.87 -30.57
C LEU A 476 7.84 -31.69 -31.73
N SER A 477 7.56 -32.97 -31.47
CA SER A 477 7.01 -33.86 -32.49
C SER A 477 5.53 -33.59 -32.81
N GLU A 478 4.97 -34.38 -33.73
CA GLU A 478 3.55 -34.35 -34.14
C GLU A 478 2.56 -34.49 -32.97
N ARG A 479 2.98 -35.00 -31.81
CA ARG A 479 2.12 -35.13 -30.62
C ARG A 479 1.55 -33.80 -30.11
N PHE A 480 2.16 -32.67 -30.47
CA PHE A 480 1.71 -31.32 -30.13
C PHE A 480 0.78 -30.69 -31.17
N PHE A 481 0.53 -31.38 -32.28
CA PHE A 481 -0.41 -30.94 -33.30
C PHE A 481 -1.85 -31.18 -32.84
N GLN A 482 -2.70 -30.17 -33.02
CA GLN A 482 -4.12 -30.28 -32.76
C GLN A 482 -4.91 -29.83 -33.98
N ASP A 483 -5.52 -30.80 -34.65
CA ASP A 483 -6.41 -30.54 -35.76
C ASP A 483 -7.73 -29.97 -35.24
N HIS A 484 -8.02 -28.70 -35.55
CA HIS A 484 -9.33 -28.09 -35.28
C HIS A 484 -10.39 -28.52 -36.29
N GLN A 485 -10.02 -29.32 -37.30
CA GLN A 485 -10.86 -29.79 -38.39
C GLN A 485 -11.17 -31.29 -38.37
N ALA A 486 -10.76 -32.06 -37.36
CA ALA A 486 -11.12 -33.48 -37.26
C ALA A 486 -12.46 -33.67 -36.53
N PRO A 487 -13.56 -34.03 -37.24
CA PRO A 487 -14.74 -34.58 -36.59
C PRO A 487 -14.37 -35.96 -36.03
N LEU A 488 -15.12 -36.44 -35.04
CA LEU A 488 -15.08 -37.83 -34.60
C LEU A 488 -15.35 -38.79 -35.78
N THR A 489 -14.32 -39.18 -36.53
CA THR A 489 -14.39 -40.25 -37.52
C THR A 489 -13.12 -41.09 -37.47
N THR A 490 -13.34 -42.37 -37.24
CA THR A 490 -12.40 -43.47 -36.99
C THR A 490 -11.50 -43.79 -38.18
N SER A 491 -10.44 -43.03 -38.40
CA SER A 491 -9.27 -43.44 -39.20
C SER A 491 -8.04 -42.70 -38.67
N GLU A 492 -7.08 -43.43 -38.10
CA GLU A 492 -5.83 -42.85 -37.57
C GLU A 492 -5.00 -42.24 -38.72
N ILE A 493 -5.15 -40.93 -38.96
CA ILE A 493 -4.20 -40.19 -39.80
C ILE A 493 -2.84 -40.28 -39.12
N LYS A 494 -1.87 -40.91 -39.80
CA LYS A 494 -0.52 -41.06 -39.27
C LYS A 494 0.26 -39.78 -39.57
N LEU A 495 0.53 -39.00 -38.52
CA LEU A 495 1.31 -37.77 -38.61
C LEU A 495 2.79 -38.06 -38.31
N LYS A 496 3.68 -37.30 -38.95
CA LYS A 496 5.12 -37.40 -38.72
C LYS A 496 5.81 -36.08 -39.01
N MET A 497 6.62 -35.60 -38.06
CA MET A 497 7.49 -34.45 -38.28
C MET A 497 8.51 -34.73 -39.39
N ASN A 498 8.64 -33.85 -40.38
CA ASN A 498 9.55 -34.06 -41.53
C ASN A 498 10.40 -32.83 -41.89
N SER A 499 10.46 -31.81 -41.06
CA SER A 499 11.44 -30.73 -41.18
C SER A 499 12.07 -30.42 -39.82
N ARG A 500 13.16 -29.64 -39.85
CA ARG A 500 13.69 -28.97 -38.65
C ARG A 500 12.69 -27.92 -38.16
N VAL A 501 12.80 -27.56 -36.89
CA VAL A 501 12.10 -26.39 -36.35
C VAL A 501 12.93 -25.17 -36.75
N VAL A 502 12.30 -24.21 -37.42
CA VAL A 502 12.92 -22.94 -37.80
C VAL A 502 12.14 -21.78 -37.20
N GLY A 503 12.72 -20.59 -37.15
CA GLY A 503 12.04 -19.40 -36.65
C GLY A 503 12.48 -18.14 -37.40
N GLY A 504 11.51 -17.29 -37.74
CA GLY A 504 11.76 -15.93 -38.20
C GLY A 504 11.67 -14.95 -37.04
N ILE A 505 12.68 -14.09 -36.88
CA ILE A 505 12.75 -13.08 -35.82
C ILE A 505 12.91 -11.70 -36.46
N MET A 506 12.10 -10.73 -36.04
CA MET A 506 12.18 -9.35 -36.49
C MET A 506 12.04 -8.39 -35.31
N THR A 507 12.66 -7.22 -35.39
CA THR A 507 12.57 -6.16 -34.36
C THR A 507 11.24 -5.37 -34.38
N GLY A 508 10.41 -5.52 -35.41
CA GLY A 508 9.14 -4.80 -35.51
C GLY A 508 8.08 -5.25 -34.50
N GLU A 509 7.12 -4.38 -34.22
CA GLU A 509 6.02 -4.62 -33.28
C GLU A 509 4.95 -5.55 -33.87
N LYS A 510 4.62 -5.38 -35.15
CA LYS A 510 3.68 -6.24 -35.86
C LYS A 510 4.37 -7.55 -36.26
N LYS A 511 3.87 -8.69 -35.75
CA LYS A 511 4.41 -10.03 -36.03
C LYS A 511 3.45 -10.94 -36.82
N ASP A 512 2.22 -10.50 -37.07
CA ASP A 512 1.18 -11.26 -37.77
C ASP A 512 0.32 -10.36 -38.67
N GLY A 513 -0.51 -10.97 -39.52
CA GLY A 513 -1.42 -10.22 -40.41
C GLY A 513 -0.69 -9.39 -41.46
N PHE A 514 0.48 -9.86 -41.93
CA PHE A 514 1.20 -9.20 -43.02
C PHE A 514 0.42 -9.28 -44.33
N SER A 515 0.40 -8.18 -45.09
CA SER A 515 -0.23 -8.16 -46.41
C SER A 515 0.55 -9.03 -47.40
N ASP A 516 1.88 -8.94 -47.34
CA ASP A 516 2.81 -9.76 -48.11
C ASP A 516 3.39 -10.89 -47.24
N PRO A 517 3.16 -12.16 -47.60
CA PRO A 517 3.56 -13.29 -46.76
C PRO A 517 5.05 -13.61 -46.86
N VAL A 518 5.61 -14.10 -45.75
CA VAL A 518 6.98 -14.60 -45.67
C VAL A 518 7.04 -16.02 -46.25
N ILE A 519 8.03 -16.28 -47.09
CA ILE A 519 8.20 -17.57 -47.77
C ILE A 519 9.33 -18.37 -47.12
N TYR A 520 9.00 -19.56 -46.64
CA TYR A 520 9.94 -20.51 -46.04
C TYR A 520 10.13 -21.71 -46.96
N THR A 521 11.36 -22.11 -47.22
CA THR A 521 11.71 -23.35 -47.92
C THR A 521 12.44 -24.26 -46.95
N LEU A 522 11.80 -25.37 -46.59
CA LEU A 522 12.27 -26.29 -45.56
C LEU A 522 12.72 -27.61 -46.20
N GLU A 523 13.91 -28.08 -45.86
CA GLU A 523 14.42 -29.37 -46.29
C GLU A 523 13.68 -30.51 -45.59
N ASN A 524 13.21 -31.47 -46.38
CA ASN A 524 12.55 -32.66 -45.86
C ASN A 524 13.59 -33.61 -45.26
N ILE A 525 13.46 -33.94 -43.96
CA ILE A 525 14.37 -34.86 -43.26
C ILE A 525 14.35 -36.25 -43.93
N GLN A 526 13.17 -36.69 -44.38
CA GLN A 526 13.00 -37.89 -45.18
C GLN A 526 12.27 -37.57 -46.50
N PRO A 527 12.61 -38.26 -47.60
CA PRO A 527 11.94 -38.04 -48.88
C PRO A 527 10.43 -38.23 -48.76
N LYS A 528 9.68 -37.19 -49.16
CA LYS A 528 8.22 -37.20 -49.15
C LYS A 528 7.69 -38.31 -50.07
N GLN A 529 6.84 -39.17 -49.53
CA GLN A 529 6.16 -40.19 -50.32
C GLN A 529 5.00 -39.58 -51.13
N LYS A 530 4.61 -40.22 -52.24
CA LYS A 530 3.50 -39.73 -53.09
C LYS A 530 2.16 -39.60 -52.36
N PHE A 531 1.91 -40.47 -51.39
CA PHE A 531 0.66 -40.50 -50.60
C PHE A 531 0.69 -39.57 -49.39
N GLU A 532 1.85 -39.04 -49.02
CA GLU A 532 1.99 -38.11 -47.89
C GLU A 532 1.60 -36.69 -48.32
N ARG A 533 0.81 -36.02 -47.48
CA ARG A 533 0.47 -34.62 -47.64
C ARG A 533 1.25 -33.80 -46.61
N PRO A 534 2.08 -32.83 -47.04
CA PRO A 534 2.71 -31.92 -46.10
C PRO A 534 1.67 -31.00 -45.48
N ILE A 535 1.97 -30.50 -44.29
CA ILE A 535 1.20 -29.50 -43.55
C ILE A 535 2.24 -28.53 -42.95
N CYS A 536 2.19 -27.28 -43.37
CA CYS A 536 2.97 -26.21 -42.73
C CYS A 536 2.31 -25.86 -41.41
N VAL A 537 3.07 -25.94 -40.32
CA VAL A 537 2.58 -25.63 -38.98
C VAL A 537 3.43 -24.56 -38.33
N SER A 538 2.78 -23.68 -37.58
CA SER A 538 3.40 -22.66 -36.74
C SER A 538 3.20 -23.00 -35.26
N TRP A 539 4.17 -22.63 -34.43
CA TRP A 539 4.10 -22.81 -32.99
C TRP A 539 3.36 -21.62 -32.37
N SER A 540 2.12 -21.83 -31.91
CA SER A 540 1.36 -20.82 -31.17
C SER A 540 1.70 -20.90 -29.68
N THR A 541 1.94 -19.75 -29.06
CA THR A 541 2.24 -19.59 -27.63
C THR A 541 1.03 -19.23 -26.79
N ASP A 542 -0.12 -18.93 -27.41
CA ASP A 542 -1.33 -18.40 -26.76
C ASP A 542 -2.06 -19.46 -25.91
N VAL A 543 -1.81 -20.74 -26.18
CA VAL A 543 -2.36 -21.87 -25.43
C VAL A 543 -1.35 -22.29 -24.36
N LYS A 544 -1.79 -22.54 -23.12
CA LYS A 544 -0.93 -22.97 -21.99
C LYS A 544 0.08 -24.05 -22.42
N GLY A 545 1.36 -23.66 -22.52
CA GLY A 545 2.49 -24.52 -22.89
C GLY A 545 2.89 -24.52 -24.38
N GLY A 546 2.13 -23.90 -25.28
CA GLY A 546 2.40 -23.82 -26.72
C GLY A 546 1.98 -25.08 -27.51
N ARG A 547 1.57 -24.93 -28.79
CA ARG A 547 1.11 -26.04 -29.67
C ARG A 547 1.37 -25.76 -31.14
N TRP A 548 1.42 -26.82 -31.96
CA TRP A 548 1.44 -26.69 -33.42
C TRP A 548 0.04 -26.40 -33.96
N THR A 549 -0.09 -25.33 -34.74
CA THR A 549 -1.31 -24.93 -35.46
C THR A 549 -1.02 -24.81 -36.95
N SER A 550 -1.99 -25.11 -37.81
CA SER A 550 -1.90 -24.87 -39.26
C SER A 550 -2.38 -23.47 -39.66
N PHE A 551 -2.82 -22.65 -38.69
CA PHE A 551 -3.32 -21.31 -38.96
C PHE A 551 -2.18 -20.36 -39.37
N GLY A 552 -2.48 -19.47 -40.32
CA GLY A 552 -1.55 -18.44 -40.81
C GLY A 552 -0.51 -18.92 -41.83
N CYS A 553 -0.47 -20.21 -42.16
CA CYS A 553 0.47 -20.77 -43.13
C CYS A 553 -0.22 -21.64 -44.18
N VAL A 554 0.18 -21.49 -45.44
CA VAL A 554 -0.28 -22.29 -46.57
C VAL A 554 0.89 -22.88 -47.34
N ILE A 555 0.66 -24.01 -47.99
CA ILE A 555 1.68 -24.68 -48.81
C ILE A 555 1.64 -24.08 -50.22
N LEU A 556 2.79 -23.67 -50.73
CA LEU A 556 2.92 -23.23 -52.13
C LEU A 556 3.40 -24.38 -53.02
N GLU A 557 4.41 -25.11 -52.56
CA GLU A 557 5.06 -26.16 -53.34
C GLU A 557 5.55 -27.26 -52.42
N ALA A 558 5.50 -28.52 -52.88
CA ALA A 558 6.03 -29.65 -52.14
C ALA A 558 6.74 -30.62 -53.09
N SER A 559 8.03 -30.80 -52.86
CA SER A 559 8.89 -31.74 -53.57
C SER A 559 9.19 -32.97 -52.71
N GLU A 560 9.96 -33.92 -53.25
CA GLU A 560 10.47 -35.05 -52.48
C GLU A 560 11.44 -34.58 -51.39
N THR A 561 12.28 -33.57 -51.69
CA THR A 561 13.39 -33.13 -50.83
C THR A 561 13.14 -31.84 -50.06
N TYR A 562 12.13 -31.05 -50.42
CA TYR A 562 11.80 -29.80 -49.73
C TYR A 562 10.31 -29.50 -49.78
N THR A 563 9.85 -28.63 -48.88
CA THR A 563 8.50 -28.09 -48.84
C THR A 563 8.56 -26.58 -48.70
N VAL A 564 7.76 -25.85 -49.49
CA VAL A 564 7.68 -24.38 -49.49
C VAL A 564 6.38 -23.94 -48.82
N CYS A 565 6.51 -23.20 -47.72
CA CYS A 565 5.43 -22.63 -46.95
C CYS A 565 5.36 -21.11 -47.15
N SER A 566 4.15 -20.57 -47.27
CA SER A 566 3.87 -19.14 -47.29
C SER A 566 3.08 -18.79 -46.03
N CYS A 567 3.60 -17.90 -45.20
CA CYS A 567 3.02 -17.57 -43.91
C CYS A 567 2.82 -16.06 -43.76
N ASN A 568 1.67 -15.66 -43.22
CA ASN A 568 1.34 -14.25 -42.97
C ASN A 568 1.76 -13.77 -41.56
N GLN A 569 2.63 -14.53 -40.89
CA GLN A 569 3.11 -14.27 -39.54
C GLN A 569 4.56 -14.72 -39.36
N MET A 570 5.28 -14.05 -38.48
CA MET A 570 6.59 -14.47 -37.97
C MET A 570 6.39 -15.37 -36.76
N ALA A 571 6.76 -16.63 -36.88
CA ALA A 571 6.67 -17.60 -35.80
C ALA A 571 7.71 -18.71 -35.97
N ASN A 572 7.82 -19.59 -34.98
CA ASN A 572 8.54 -20.85 -35.15
C ASN A 572 7.70 -21.80 -36.01
N LEU A 573 8.31 -22.47 -36.98
CA LEU A 573 7.65 -23.19 -38.06
C LEU A 573 8.25 -24.59 -38.23
N ALA A 574 7.42 -25.49 -38.75
CA ALA A 574 7.84 -26.81 -39.20
C ALA A 574 6.87 -27.42 -40.22
N VAL A 575 7.24 -28.56 -40.77
CA VAL A 575 6.44 -29.36 -41.71
C VAL A 575 6.11 -30.70 -41.09
N ILE A 576 4.82 -31.01 -41.01
CA ILE A 576 4.30 -32.32 -40.62
C ILE A 576 3.80 -33.02 -41.89
N MET A 577 4.15 -34.28 -42.07
CA MET A 577 3.61 -35.14 -43.12
C MET A 577 2.44 -35.93 -42.57
N ALA A 578 1.29 -35.86 -43.25
CA ALA A 578 0.11 -36.66 -42.98
C ALA A 578 0.00 -37.80 -43.99
N SER A 579 -0.05 -39.04 -43.49
CA SER A 579 -0.26 -40.26 -44.28
C SER A 579 -1.64 -40.84 -43.96
N GLY A 580 -2.45 -41.11 -44.99
CA GLY A 580 -3.73 -41.80 -44.91
C GLY A 580 -3.73 -43.11 -45.70
N GLU A 581 -4.39 -44.15 -45.18
CA GLU A 581 -4.49 -45.45 -45.83
C GLU A 581 -5.41 -45.37 -47.07
N LEU A 582 -4.91 -45.86 -48.22
CA LEU A 582 -5.45 -45.60 -49.57
C LEU A 582 -6.77 -46.35 -49.91
N THR A 583 -7.53 -46.84 -48.93
CA THR A 583 -8.61 -47.82 -49.17
C THR A 583 -10.02 -47.20 -49.26
N MET A 584 -10.26 -46.02 -48.68
CA MET A 584 -11.61 -45.45 -48.59
C MET A 584 -12.03 -44.69 -49.86
N ASP A 585 -11.15 -43.91 -50.50
CA ASP A 585 -11.51 -43.13 -51.70
C ASP A 585 -11.83 -44.03 -52.90
N PHE A 586 -11.07 -45.12 -53.09
CA PHE A 586 -11.33 -46.06 -54.18
C PHE A 586 -12.65 -46.83 -53.95
N SER A 587 -12.92 -47.25 -52.71
CA SER A 587 -14.17 -47.95 -52.37
C SER A 587 -15.39 -47.06 -52.54
N LEU A 588 -15.32 -45.79 -52.09
CA LEU A 588 -16.40 -44.81 -52.25
C LEU A 588 -16.61 -44.43 -53.71
N TYR A 589 -15.53 -44.33 -54.49
CA TYR A 589 -15.58 -44.11 -55.94
C TYR A 589 -16.34 -45.24 -56.64
N ILE A 590 -16.00 -46.50 -56.35
CA ILE A 590 -16.66 -47.67 -56.93
C ILE A 590 -18.15 -47.74 -56.54
N ILE A 591 -18.47 -47.59 -55.24
CA ILE A 591 -19.87 -47.63 -54.76
C ILE A 591 -20.69 -46.51 -55.42
N SER A 592 -20.16 -45.28 -55.46
CA SER A 592 -20.88 -44.13 -56.00
C SER A 592 -21.11 -44.24 -57.50
N HIS A 593 -20.08 -44.58 -58.29
CA HIS A 593 -20.21 -44.64 -59.76
C HIS A 593 -21.05 -45.83 -60.20
N VAL A 594 -20.77 -47.04 -59.69
CA VAL A 594 -21.49 -48.25 -60.09
C VAL A 594 -22.95 -48.18 -59.64
N GLY A 595 -23.21 -47.76 -58.39
CA GLY A 595 -24.57 -47.64 -57.85
C GLY A 595 -25.41 -46.60 -58.60
N ILE A 596 -24.83 -45.44 -58.94
CA ILE A 596 -25.54 -44.40 -59.70
C ILE A 596 -25.84 -44.87 -61.12
N ILE A 597 -24.88 -45.49 -61.83
CA ILE A 597 -25.10 -45.96 -63.21
C ILE A 597 -26.23 -47.00 -63.26
N ILE A 598 -26.20 -48.00 -62.38
CA ILE A 598 -27.28 -49.01 -62.30
C ILE A 598 -28.61 -48.33 -62.04
N SER A 599 -28.66 -47.39 -61.08
CA SER A 599 -29.89 -46.67 -60.78
C SER A 599 -30.39 -45.81 -61.93
N LEU A 600 -29.52 -45.18 -62.71
CA LEU A 600 -29.90 -44.38 -63.88
C LEU A 600 -30.54 -45.27 -64.96
N VAL A 601 -29.95 -46.44 -65.24
CA VAL A 601 -30.52 -47.42 -66.18
C VAL A 601 -31.92 -47.86 -65.73
N CYS A 602 -32.09 -48.21 -64.45
CA CYS A 602 -33.40 -48.59 -63.91
C CYS A 602 -34.43 -47.45 -64.01
N LEU A 603 -34.04 -46.20 -63.74
CA LEU A 603 -34.93 -45.04 -63.85
C LEU A 603 -35.35 -44.76 -65.29
N VAL A 604 -34.43 -44.89 -66.26
CA VAL A 604 -34.75 -44.75 -67.69
C VAL A 604 -35.75 -45.82 -68.12
N LEU A 605 -35.54 -47.08 -67.72
CA LEU A 605 -36.48 -48.16 -68.00
C LEU A 605 -37.87 -47.90 -67.36
N ALA A 606 -37.92 -47.42 -66.12
CA ALA A 606 -39.17 -47.09 -65.44
C ALA A 606 -39.93 -45.91 -66.11
N ILE A 607 -39.22 -44.87 -66.53
CA ILE A 607 -39.81 -43.75 -67.26
C ILE A 607 -40.34 -44.23 -68.61
N ALA A 608 -39.58 -45.07 -69.32
CA ALA A 608 -40.00 -45.64 -70.60
C ALA A 608 -41.27 -46.51 -70.45
N THR A 609 -41.36 -47.34 -69.40
CA THR A 609 -42.56 -48.16 -69.16
C THR A 609 -43.79 -47.30 -68.84
N PHE A 610 -43.65 -46.26 -68.01
CA PHE A 610 -44.76 -45.34 -67.71
C PHE A 610 -45.23 -44.51 -68.91
N LEU A 611 -44.33 -44.16 -69.83
CA LEU A 611 -44.66 -43.39 -71.04
C LEU A 611 -45.22 -44.25 -72.17
N LEU A 612 -44.64 -45.44 -72.41
CA LEU A 612 -44.99 -46.30 -73.55
C LEU A 612 -46.16 -47.23 -73.25
N CYS A 613 -46.32 -47.69 -72.00
CA CYS A 613 -47.39 -48.62 -71.64
C CYS A 613 -48.69 -47.88 -71.29
N ARG A 614 -49.53 -47.63 -72.31
CA ARG A 614 -50.81 -46.92 -72.16
C ARG A 614 -51.78 -47.58 -71.16
N SER A 615 -51.65 -48.89 -70.92
CA SER A 615 -52.47 -49.66 -69.97
C SER A 615 -52.24 -49.27 -68.51
N ILE A 616 -51.02 -48.84 -68.16
CA ILE A 616 -50.59 -48.54 -66.78
C ILE A 616 -50.77 -47.05 -66.45
N ARG A 617 -51.16 -46.22 -67.43
CA ARG A 617 -51.24 -44.77 -67.27
C ARG A 617 -52.49 -44.35 -66.48
N ASN A 618 -52.27 -43.90 -65.26
CA ASN A 618 -53.27 -43.41 -64.31
C ASN A 618 -52.70 -42.18 -63.57
N HIS A 619 -53.52 -41.49 -62.78
CA HIS A 619 -53.09 -40.31 -62.01
C HIS A 619 -51.91 -40.63 -61.07
N ASN A 620 -51.95 -41.78 -60.39
CA ASN A 620 -50.88 -42.21 -59.49
C ASN A 620 -49.57 -42.52 -60.22
N THR A 621 -49.63 -43.12 -61.43
CA THR A 621 -48.42 -43.39 -62.21
C THR A 621 -47.82 -42.12 -62.82
N TYR A 622 -48.62 -41.07 -63.00
CA TYR A 622 -48.12 -39.75 -63.35
C TYR A 622 -47.36 -39.07 -62.19
N LEU A 623 -47.76 -39.30 -60.93
CA LEU A 623 -47.01 -38.83 -59.75
C LEU A 623 -45.64 -39.53 -59.66
N HIS A 624 -45.61 -40.86 -59.78
CA HIS A 624 -44.35 -41.61 -59.80
C HIS A 624 -43.45 -41.20 -60.97
N LEU A 625 -44.02 -40.89 -62.13
CA LEU A 625 -43.25 -40.39 -63.27
C LEU A 625 -42.50 -39.09 -62.94
N HIS A 626 -43.13 -38.13 -62.25
CA HIS A 626 -42.47 -36.89 -61.82
C HIS A 626 -41.32 -37.15 -60.83
N LEU A 627 -41.51 -38.06 -59.88
CA LEU A 627 -40.45 -38.48 -58.95
C LEU A 627 -39.28 -39.15 -59.69
N CYS A 628 -39.57 -40.05 -60.63
CA CYS A 628 -38.54 -40.70 -61.44
C CYS A 628 -37.75 -39.72 -62.30
N VAL A 629 -38.42 -38.75 -62.95
CA VAL A 629 -37.77 -37.70 -63.75
C VAL A 629 -36.89 -36.81 -62.86
N CYS A 630 -37.38 -36.44 -61.68
CA CYS A 630 -36.61 -35.63 -60.72
C CYS A 630 -35.35 -36.38 -60.25
N LEU A 631 -35.48 -37.65 -59.85
CA LEU A 631 -34.35 -38.49 -59.45
C LEU A 631 -33.34 -38.73 -60.58
N LEU A 632 -33.82 -38.91 -61.83
CA LEU A 632 -32.94 -39.05 -63.00
C LEU A 632 -32.14 -37.77 -63.22
N SER A 633 -32.80 -36.61 -63.19
CA SER A 633 -32.13 -35.30 -63.35
C SER A 633 -31.14 -35.00 -62.22
N ALA A 634 -31.49 -35.32 -60.96
CA ALA A 634 -30.60 -35.12 -59.81
C ALA A 634 -29.34 -36.00 -59.92
N LYS A 635 -29.50 -37.28 -60.27
CA LYS A 635 -28.39 -38.24 -60.35
C LYS A 635 -27.46 -37.98 -61.54
N THR A 636 -28.01 -37.57 -62.68
CA THR A 636 -27.20 -37.16 -63.85
C THR A 636 -26.40 -35.89 -63.55
N LEU A 637 -27.03 -34.90 -62.91
CA LEU A 637 -26.35 -33.68 -62.47
C LEU A 637 -25.28 -33.96 -61.41
N PHE A 638 -25.53 -34.89 -60.50
CA PHE A 638 -24.57 -35.29 -59.47
C PHE A 638 -23.32 -35.92 -60.11
N LEU A 639 -23.50 -36.84 -61.06
CA LEU A 639 -22.38 -37.44 -61.80
C LEU A 639 -21.57 -36.40 -62.59
N ALA A 640 -22.25 -35.42 -63.20
CA ALA A 640 -21.58 -34.32 -63.88
C ALA A 640 -20.84 -33.37 -62.91
N GLY A 641 -21.31 -33.26 -61.67
CA GLY A 641 -20.72 -32.43 -60.61
C GLY A 641 -19.46 -33.02 -59.97
N ILE A 642 -19.27 -34.35 -60.01
CA ILE A 642 -18.10 -35.02 -59.42
C ILE A 642 -16.79 -34.57 -60.07
N HIS A 643 -16.79 -34.30 -61.38
CA HIS A 643 -15.57 -34.01 -62.16
C HIS A 643 -15.33 -32.53 -62.45
N LYS A 644 -16.16 -31.62 -61.93
CA LYS A 644 -16.15 -30.18 -62.30
C LYS A 644 -15.85 -29.25 -61.11
N THR A 645 -14.86 -29.60 -60.30
CA THR A 645 -14.45 -28.85 -59.10
C THR A 645 -13.60 -27.61 -59.39
N ASP A 646 -12.96 -27.52 -60.56
CA ASP A 646 -11.98 -26.45 -60.85
C ASP A 646 -12.61 -25.07 -61.08
N ASN A 647 -13.88 -25.02 -61.53
CA ASN A 647 -14.60 -23.77 -61.75
C ASN A 647 -15.54 -23.49 -60.58
N LYS A 648 -15.13 -22.59 -59.66
CA LYS A 648 -15.90 -22.21 -58.46
C LYS A 648 -17.33 -21.76 -58.77
N THR A 649 -17.53 -20.94 -59.80
CA THR A 649 -18.87 -20.47 -60.21
C THR A 649 -19.72 -21.61 -60.77
N GLY A 650 -19.11 -22.48 -61.59
CA GLY A 650 -19.79 -23.67 -62.11
C GLY A 650 -20.21 -24.65 -61.02
N CYS A 651 -19.35 -24.83 -60.01
CA CYS A 651 -19.58 -25.71 -58.87
C CYS A 651 -20.72 -25.22 -57.97
N ALA A 652 -20.81 -23.90 -57.73
CA ALA A 652 -21.90 -23.28 -56.98
C ALA A 652 -23.26 -23.44 -57.68
N ILE A 653 -23.30 -23.25 -59.01
CA ILE A 653 -24.52 -23.43 -59.82
C ILE A 653 -25.00 -24.89 -59.75
N ILE A 654 -24.08 -25.85 -59.93
CA ILE A 654 -24.39 -27.28 -59.83
C ILE A 654 -24.93 -27.63 -58.43
N ALA A 655 -24.30 -27.12 -57.37
CA ALA A 655 -24.76 -27.32 -55.99
C ALA A 655 -26.18 -26.76 -55.76
N GLY A 656 -26.50 -25.59 -56.33
CA GLY A 656 -27.84 -24.99 -56.25
C GLY A 656 -28.92 -25.83 -56.94
N PHE A 657 -28.66 -26.29 -58.15
CA PHE A 657 -29.59 -27.18 -58.86
C PHE A 657 -29.75 -28.54 -58.17
N LEU A 658 -28.66 -29.08 -57.65
CA LEU A 658 -28.69 -30.32 -56.89
C LEU A 658 -29.51 -30.18 -55.60
N HIS A 659 -29.34 -29.09 -54.85
CA HIS A 659 -30.16 -28.77 -53.68
C HIS A 659 -31.65 -28.75 -54.05
N TYR A 660 -32.01 -28.05 -55.14
CA TYR A 660 -33.39 -27.98 -55.63
C TYR A 660 -33.97 -29.34 -56.02
N LEU A 661 -33.25 -30.13 -56.83
CA LEU A 661 -33.75 -31.39 -57.37
C LEU A 661 -33.91 -32.46 -56.28
N PHE A 662 -32.98 -32.56 -55.33
CA PHE A 662 -33.13 -33.49 -54.21
C PHE A 662 -34.27 -33.10 -53.28
N LEU A 663 -34.42 -31.80 -53.00
CA LEU A 663 -35.53 -31.30 -52.19
C LEU A 663 -36.87 -31.58 -52.87
N ALA A 664 -36.98 -31.33 -54.18
CA ALA A 664 -38.17 -31.66 -54.96
C ALA A 664 -38.52 -33.15 -54.91
N CYS A 665 -37.53 -34.07 -54.91
CA CYS A 665 -37.80 -35.49 -54.72
C CYS A 665 -38.50 -35.78 -53.38
N PHE A 666 -38.06 -35.16 -52.27
CA PHE A 666 -38.71 -35.32 -50.96
C PHE A 666 -40.14 -34.77 -50.95
N PHE A 667 -40.37 -33.59 -51.53
CA PHE A 667 -41.73 -33.04 -51.63
C PHE A 667 -42.66 -33.88 -52.52
N TRP A 668 -42.15 -34.48 -53.61
CA TRP A 668 -42.93 -35.43 -54.42
C TRP A 668 -43.24 -36.73 -53.66
N MET A 669 -42.32 -37.23 -52.84
CA MET A 669 -42.59 -38.36 -51.94
C MET A 669 -43.66 -38.01 -50.89
N LEU A 670 -43.65 -36.80 -50.34
CA LEU A 670 -44.71 -36.31 -49.43
C LEU A 670 -46.07 -36.27 -50.13
N VAL A 671 -46.13 -35.70 -51.34
CA VAL A 671 -47.35 -35.64 -52.14
C VAL A 671 -47.89 -37.05 -52.40
N GLU A 672 -47.02 -37.98 -52.77
CA GLU A 672 -47.40 -39.38 -52.99
C GLU A 672 -47.96 -40.02 -51.71
N ALA A 673 -47.29 -39.84 -50.57
CA ALA A 673 -47.71 -40.36 -49.28
C ALA A 673 -49.07 -39.78 -48.84
N VAL A 674 -49.28 -38.47 -49.00
CA VAL A 674 -50.56 -37.81 -48.67
C VAL A 674 -51.68 -38.31 -49.57
N ILE A 675 -51.43 -38.47 -50.87
CA ILE A 675 -52.45 -38.98 -51.82
C ILE A 675 -52.81 -40.43 -51.49
N LEU A 676 -51.82 -41.30 -51.20
CA LEU A 676 -52.07 -42.68 -50.77
C LEU A 676 -52.86 -42.72 -49.45
N PHE A 677 -52.49 -41.91 -48.46
CA PHE A 677 -53.19 -41.82 -47.18
C PHE A 677 -54.66 -41.40 -47.35
N LEU A 678 -54.91 -40.40 -48.19
CA LEU A 678 -56.26 -39.93 -48.50
C LEU A 678 -57.07 -40.99 -49.25
N MET A 679 -56.46 -41.76 -50.14
CA MET A 679 -57.10 -42.89 -50.83
C MET A 679 -57.48 -44.02 -49.86
N VAL A 680 -56.58 -44.40 -48.93
CA VAL A 680 -56.79 -45.54 -48.01
C VAL A 680 -57.82 -45.23 -46.92
N ARG A 681 -57.78 -44.03 -46.34
CA ARG A 681 -58.67 -43.68 -45.21
C ARG A 681 -60.13 -43.48 -45.62
N ASN A 682 -60.44 -43.53 -46.92
CA ASN A 682 -61.79 -43.42 -47.49
C ASN A 682 -62.57 -42.22 -46.90
N LEU A 683 -61.86 -41.14 -46.57
CA LEU A 683 -62.47 -39.98 -45.95
C LEU A 683 -63.45 -39.37 -46.94
N LYS A 684 -64.75 -39.44 -46.61
CA LYS A 684 -65.86 -38.74 -47.27
C LYS A 684 -65.72 -37.21 -47.33
N VAL A 685 -64.58 -36.64 -46.89
CA VAL A 685 -64.14 -35.27 -47.25
C VAL A 685 -63.67 -35.20 -48.71
N VAL A 686 -63.49 -36.34 -49.37
CA VAL A 686 -63.38 -36.47 -50.84
C VAL A 686 -64.78 -36.53 -51.48
N ASN A 687 -65.76 -35.79 -50.97
CA ASN A 687 -66.84 -35.24 -51.80
C ASN A 687 -66.64 -33.73 -52.06
N TYR A 688 -65.60 -33.11 -51.46
CA TYR A 688 -65.11 -31.79 -51.85
C TYR A 688 -63.92 -31.89 -52.83
N PHE A 689 -63.09 -32.93 -52.69
CA PHE A 689 -62.02 -33.26 -53.64
C PHE A 689 -62.46 -34.22 -54.77
N SER A 690 -63.70 -34.71 -54.75
CA SER A 690 -64.36 -35.40 -55.87
C SER A 690 -65.04 -34.40 -56.79
N SER A 691 -64.24 -33.49 -57.33
CA SER A 691 -64.61 -32.71 -58.51
C SER A 691 -63.33 -32.50 -59.32
N ARG A 692 -63.00 -33.52 -60.13
CA ARG A 692 -62.38 -33.53 -61.47
C ARG A 692 -61.37 -32.41 -61.87
N ASN A 693 -60.81 -31.64 -60.95
CA ASN A 693 -60.16 -30.36 -61.21
C ASN A 693 -59.33 -29.80 -60.03
N ILE A 694 -58.71 -30.62 -59.17
CA ILE A 694 -57.39 -30.17 -58.68
C ILE A 694 -56.50 -30.20 -59.91
N LYS A 695 -56.38 -29.06 -60.60
CA LYS A 695 -55.49 -28.95 -61.76
C LYS A 695 -54.13 -29.45 -61.30
N MET A 696 -53.54 -30.40 -62.02
CA MET A 696 -52.16 -30.87 -61.82
C MET A 696 -51.19 -29.73 -61.51
N LEU A 697 -51.47 -28.54 -62.04
CA LEU A 697 -50.84 -27.28 -61.69
C LEU A 697 -50.64 -27.03 -60.19
N HIS A 698 -51.61 -27.30 -59.30
CA HIS A 698 -51.48 -27.07 -57.86
C HIS A 698 -50.56 -28.11 -57.20
N ILE A 699 -50.63 -29.37 -57.64
CA ILE A 699 -49.75 -30.43 -57.15
C ILE A 699 -48.32 -30.18 -57.61
N CYS A 700 -48.13 -29.76 -58.87
CA CYS A 700 -46.83 -29.33 -59.39
C CYS A 700 -46.33 -28.05 -58.70
N ALA A 701 -47.21 -27.09 -58.38
CA ALA A 701 -46.84 -25.89 -57.63
C ALA A 701 -46.38 -26.24 -56.21
N PHE A 702 -46.97 -27.25 -55.57
CA PHE A 702 -46.50 -27.74 -54.28
C PHE A 702 -45.18 -28.53 -54.40
N GLY A 703 -45.13 -29.52 -55.30
CA GLY A 703 -43.99 -30.44 -55.44
C GLY A 703 -42.73 -29.81 -56.01
N TYR A 704 -42.83 -28.77 -56.84
CA TYR A 704 -41.69 -28.04 -57.39
C TYR A 704 -41.57 -26.61 -56.84
N GLY A 705 -42.68 -25.93 -56.54
CA GLY A 705 -42.64 -24.52 -56.13
C GLY A 705 -42.13 -24.30 -54.71
N LEU A 706 -42.52 -25.12 -53.74
CA LEU A 706 -42.00 -25.00 -52.37
C LEU A 706 -40.49 -25.28 -52.26
N PRO A 707 -39.94 -26.34 -52.89
CA PRO A 707 -38.49 -26.52 -52.98
C PRO A 707 -37.78 -25.33 -53.64
N MET A 708 -38.36 -24.76 -54.70
CA MET A 708 -37.79 -23.59 -55.40
C MET A 708 -37.74 -22.37 -54.48
N LEU A 709 -38.80 -22.13 -53.71
CA LEU A 709 -38.84 -21.05 -52.72
C LEU A 709 -37.74 -21.19 -51.66
N VAL A 710 -37.57 -22.40 -51.10
CA VAL A 710 -36.52 -22.68 -50.11
C VAL A 710 -35.13 -22.40 -50.67
N VAL A 711 -34.85 -22.86 -51.89
CA VAL A 711 -33.55 -22.66 -52.54
C VAL A 711 -33.30 -21.19 -52.87
N VAL A 712 -34.31 -20.45 -53.35
CA VAL A 712 -34.21 -19.01 -53.65
C VAL A 712 -33.93 -18.20 -52.38
N ILE A 713 -34.63 -18.49 -51.28
CA ILE A 713 -34.37 -17.84 -49.98
C ILE A 713 -32.94 -18.17 -49.53
N SER A 714 -32.55 -19.44 -49.60
CA SER A 714 -31.22 -19.89 -49.18
C SER A 714 -30.09 -19.25 -50.00
N ALA A 715 -30.26 -19.12 -51.31
CA ALA A 715 -29.31 -18.43 -52.20
C ALA A 715 -29.27 -16.91 -51.98
N SER A 716 -30.40 -16.29 -51.59
CA SER A 716 -30.45 -14.86 -51.32
C SER A 716 -29.79 -14.50 -49.98
N VAL A 717 -29.95 -15.36 -48.96
CA VAL A 717 -29.39 -15.13 -47.62
C VAL A 717 -27.89 -15.42 -47.58
N GLN A 718 -27.44 -16.51 -48.19
CA GLN A 718 -26.03 -16.92 -48.13
C GLN A 718 -25.57 -17.56 -49.45
N PRO A 719 -25.25 -16.76 -50.48
CA PRO A 719 -24.82 -17.27 -51.79
C PRO A 719 -23.48 -18.04 -51.71
N GLN A 720 -22.62 -17.67 -50.76
CA GLN A 720 -21.33 -18.33 -50.48
C GLN A 720 -21.50 -19.74 -49.86
N GLY A 721 -22.73 -20.13 -49.48
CA GLY A 721 -23.04 -21.45 -48.93
C GLY A 721 -23.10 -22.57 -49.98
N TYR A 722 -23.13 -22.23 -51.27
CA TYR A 722 -23.20 -23.19 -52.37
C TYR A 722 -21.81 -23.50 -52.96
N GLY A 723 -21.38 -24.75 -52.84
CA GLY A 723 -20.09 -25.24 -53.35
C GLY A 723 -18.99 -25.22 -52.29
N MET A 724 -18.21 -26.30 -52.21
CA MET A 724 -17.00 -26.39 -51.38
C MET A 724 -15.78 -26.60 -52.29
N HIS A 725 -14.58 -26.29 -51.78
CA HIS A 725 -13.32 -26.44 -52.51
C HIS A 725 -13.05 -27.89 -52.97
N ASN A 726 -13.56 -28.89 -52.25
CA ASN A 726 -13.36 -30.30 -52.55
C ASN A 726 -14.60 -31.02 -53.14
N ARG A 727 -15.77 -30.37 -53.21
CA ARG A 727 -17.02 -30.98 -53.73
C ARG A 727 -18.08 -29.94 -54.10
N CYS A 728 -18.82 -30.19 -55.18
CA CYS A 728 -19.93 -29.34 -55.61
C CYS A 728 -21.24 -29.67 -54.88
N TRP A 729 -21.28 -29.36 -53.58
CA TRP A 729 -22.44 -29.51 -52.71
C TRP A 729 -22.58 -28.33 -51.73
N LEU A 730 -23.67 -28.28 -50.96
CA LEU A 730 -23.91 -27.33 -49.88
C LEU A 730 -22.79 -27.39 -48.83
N ASN A 731 -22.42 -26.23 -48.29
CA ASN A 731 -21.44 -26.13 -47.22
C ASN A 731 -21.96 -26.79 -45.92
N THR A 732 -21.22 -27.76 -45.41
CA THR A 732 -21.54 -28.50 -44.17
C THR A 732 -20.97 -27.87 -42.91
N GLU A 733 -20.04 -26.92 -43.02
CA GLU A 733 -19.30 -26.31 -41.91
C GLU A 733 -20.06 -25.12 -41.29
N THR A 734 -20.85 -24.40 -42.09
CA THR A 734 -21.47 -23.13 -41.70
C THR A 734 -22.94 -23.24 -41.28
N GLY A 735 -23.41 -24.44 -40.91
CA GLY A 735 -24.83 -24.69 -40.60
C GLY A 735 -25.78 -24.54 -41.79
N PHE A 736 -25.29 -24.10 -42.96
CA PHE A 736 -26.05 -23.89 -44.18
C PHE A 736 -26.74 -25.17 -44.69
N ILE A 737 -26.20 -26.34 -44.35
CA ILE A 737 -26.83 -27.65 -44.62
C ILE A 737 -28.23 -27.80 -44.02
N TRP A 738 -28.58 -27.03 -42.98
CA TRP A 738 -29.93 -27.00 -42.41
C TRP A 738 -31.00 -26.47 -43.38
N SER A 739 -30.61 -25.71 -44.41
CA SER A 739 -31.52 -25.32 -45.49
C SER A 739 -32.08 -26.53 -46.26
N PHE A 740 -31.35 -27.64 -46.29
CA PHE A 740 -31.78 -28.90 -46.87
C PHE A 740 -32.36 -29.86 -45.81
N LEU A 741 -31.63 -30.07 -44.70
CA LEU A 741 -32.02 -31.06 -43.68
C LEU A 741 -33.31 -30.67 -42.95
N GLY A 742 -33.53 -29.39 -42.66
CA GLY A 742 -34.74 -28.93 -41.97
C GLY A 742 -36.03 -29.33 -42.70
N PRO A 743 -36.22 -28.92 -43.97
CA PRO A 743 -37.37 -29.33 -44.76
C PRO A 743 -37.49 -30.85 -44.94
N VAL A 744 -36.38 -31.56 -45.14
CA VAL A 744 -36.38 -33.02 -45.28
C VAL A 744 -36.89 -33.69 -44.00
N CYS A 745 -36.42 -33.26 -42.82
CA CYS A 745 -36.94 -33.75 -41.55
C CYS A 745 -38.44 -33.48 -41.40
N THR A 746 -38.93 -32.32 -41.81
CA THR A 746 -40.38 -32.01 -41.77
C THR A 746 -41.22 -32.82 -42.76
N VAL A 747 -40.62 -33.34 -43.83
CA VAL A 747 -41.30 -34.20 -44.82
C VAL A 747 -41.38 -35.64 -44.32
N ILE A 748 -40.35 -36.10 -43.60
CA ILE A 748 -40.26 -37.48 -43.09
C ILE A 748 -41.17 -37.70 -41.86
N VAL A 749 -41.32 -36.67 -41.02
CA VAL A 749 -42.26 -36.64 -39.88
C VAL A 749 -43.68 -36.45 -40.38
#